data_AF-A0A9Q8XH75-F1
#
_entry.id   AF-A0A9Q8XH75-F1
#
_cell.length_a   1.000
_cell.length_b   1.000
_cell.length_c   1.000
_cell.angle_alpha   90.00
_cell.angle_beta   90.00
_cell.angle_gamma   90.00
#
_symmetry.space_group_name_H-M   'P 1'
#
loop_
_entity.id
_entity.type
_entity.pdbx_description
1 polymer ?
#
loop_
_entity_poly.entity_id
_entity_poly.type
_entity_poly.pdbx_seq_one_letter_code
_entity_poly.pdbx_strand_id
1 'polypeptide(L)'
;MSVTINANGLSIVHKGSGGEANATLPDVCLTTVGNAVVPIPYGNNAKSADLVEGTTTVTADGGNSIALKGSKFAKSTGDAGGDKKGVASGTIESEAEFISASPNVIIEGKGVARLSDQMTMNKANTMCLGGVQNPAVTVNEDEEGTYTVYVKARYPDGVLLMNADFDITDVSGGALSPGHFDDSGKSKVSGLKPGQIKILAKESTDEFVPKVVRMKNPHHLSTVSDDDFFDRAAQGQQTFWHPTRIAPPVEGWGFMGPSLTADRYFADIVKLEVKTHFRKHHPEFQLDDFAESIIAGIESMSDESMDSVISSGLPMVMESGEILSVLLRLPKHETVDRMLAYMRARGKGNPQTYLKQFDWNGAQKTLGDELEALLKKIKGRVESLSAEANRLNYIYLSSDVYDTHVSTISTYAKKLTDNLSKAFKRLQSKSDRLLSDVSGVSVIQAPDNVYSAEAGNIEVVINAILKIDLEEQKWVKVQLFYDDPWQTPFLADNLCIKTNSIVHAEKVNLNKSANKSTESETAIHAIETSEKQGGVTAFDDLKSNTDVVTVEMVGEPGIEKQIKDSQALIERRLDSVYVQVSKAMQPFALQWQTRGIASLADGIDDGIVDWGKDFTDMFSQDFWSSFGNTVWDAGASVLDTGAVYASEAIDNIQQSLEEQVKAGAGWYLSNTTKPVDELSLGDVADLFSKAIEDGAESLRDMMLDNGARLKEKLLEFYDDAEDAVERARLIAKYHEEIIALPRYIAENDAKALQTFIDTALKEIAPDWAKEINDTGALPKAMAVMRDPSSAITYSAYVVLLLDAIPPNFYTYYGGKLGIYVLLEVILNLILGFFTLGAGVAVRTTATAARLVVKGKQAKKLVGAQKALDTFGEALDEMGKIMGDLEGLADKLAKRKGETIQGRPNMTLSKQVESKKRKGKCTVCKSSKHRTPKVYRGELKRK
;
A
#
# COMPACT_ATOMS: atom_id res chain seq x y z
N MET A 1 70.32 -13.42 -22.80
CA MET A 1 70.00 -12.46 -21.72
C MET A 1 68.74 -12.96 -21.01
N SER A 2 68.45 -12.52 -19.79
CA SER A 2 67.15 -12.79 -19.18
C SER A 2 66.06 -12.11 -19.99
N VAL A 3 64.99 -12.84 -20.33
CA VAL A 3 63.76 -12.25 -20.90
C VAL A 3 62.98 -11.68 -19.72
N THR A 4 62.63 -10.40 -19.73
CA THR A 4 61.98 -9.76 -18.55
C THR A 4 60.56 -9.26 -18.81
N ILE A 5 60.11 -9.33 -20.05
CA ILE A 5 58.80 -8.78 -20.47
C ILE A 5 57.91 -9.87 -21.07
N ASN A 6 56.61 -9.79 -20.76
CA ASN A 6 55.59 -10.66 -21.34
C ASN A 6 54.43 -9.83 -21.93
N ALA A 7 53.66 -10.46 -22.81
CA ALA A 7 52.41 -9.95 -23.34
C ALA A 7 51.37 -11.06 -23.25
N ASN A 8 50.22 -10.79 -22.63
CA ASN A 8 49.17 -11.78 -22.41
C ASN A 8 49.67 -13.03 -21.66
N GLY A 9 50.58 -12.87 -20.70
CA GLY A 9 51.18 -13.97 -19.95
C GLY A 9 52.19 -14.83 -20.74
N LEU A 10 52.53 -14.45 -21.98
CA LEU A 10 53.51 -15.14 -22.83
C LEU A 10 54.72 -14.23 -23.06
N SER A 11 55.94 -14.75 -22.92
CA SER A 11 57.14 -13.93 -23.05
C SER A 11 57.30 -13.35 -24.46
N ILE A 12 57.66 -12.07 -24.54
CA ILE A 12 57.86 -11.40 -25.83
C ILE A 12 59.15 -11.90 -26.48
N VAL A 13 59.12 -12.12 -27.80
CA VAL A 13 60.29 -12.53 -28.57
C VAL A 13 61.03 -11.28 -29.06
N HIS A 14 62.32 -11.21 -28.80
CA HIS A 14 63.20 -10.13 -29.25
C HIS A 14 64.56 -10.70 -29.64
N LYS A 15 65.39 -9.92 -30.32
CA LYS A 15 66.66 -10.41 -30.90
C LYS A 15 67.60 -11.12 -29.90
N GLY A 16 67.55 -10.72 -28.64
CA GLY A 16 68.36 -11.26 -27.55
C GLY A 16 67.65 -12.29 -26.66
N SER A 17 66.43 -12.69 -26.99
CA SER A 17 65.56 -13.50 -26.11
C SER A 17 65.97 -14.98 -26.06
N GLY A 18 66.76 -15.43 -27.05
CA GLY A 18 67.18 -16.83 -27.16
C GLY A 18 66.07 -17.75 -27.65
N GLY A 19 64.99 -17.20 -28.22
CA GLY A 19 63.91 -18.01 -28.77
C GLY A 19 64.32 -18.81 -30.00
N GLU A 20 63.76 -20.01 -30.14
CA GLU A 20 64.03 -20.98 -31.21
C GLU A 20 62.72 -21.51 -31.81
N ALA A 21 62.60 -21.45 -33.13
CA ALA A 21 61.50 -22.01 -33.89
C ALA A 21 61.96 -23.31 -34.54
N ASN A 22 61.33 -24.42 -34.18
CA ASN A 22 61.60 -25.74 -34.75
C ASN A 22 60.44 -26.16 -35.66
N ALA A 23 60.75 -26.62 -36.87
CA ALA A 23 59.75 -27.09 -37.81
C ALA A 23 58.98 -28.28 -37.21
N THR A 24 57.66 -28.14 -37.14
CA THR A 24 56.74 -29.21 -36.69
C THR A 24 56.21 -30.01 -37.86
N LEU A 25 56.28 -29.46 -39.07
CA LEU A 25 56.00 -30.17 -40.31
C LEU A 25 57.33 -30.56 -40.99
N PRO A 26 57.38 -31.67 -41.74
CA PRO A 26 58.59 -32.07 -42.45
C PRO A 26 58.97 -31.04 -43.52
N ASP A 27 60.22 -30.59 -43.53
CA ASP A 27 60.75 -29.69 -44.56
C ASP A 27 61.18 -30.50 -45.80
N VAL A 28 60.25 -30.69 -46.73
CA VAL A 28 60.50 -31.58 -47.88
C VAL A 28 61.27 -30.83 -48.97
N CYS A 29 62.51 -31.26 -49.22
CA CYS A 29 63.37 -30.74 -50.29
C CYS A 29 63.62 -31.82 -51.34
N LEU A 30 63.81 -31.41 -52.59
CA LEU A 30 64.26 -32.29 -53.66
C LEU A 30 65.76 -32.54 -53.48
N THR A 31 66.14 -33.82 -53.50
CA THR A 31 67.51 -34.26 -53.23
C THR A 31 67.94 -35.27 -54.29
N THR A 32 69.16 -35.13 -54.80
CA THR A 32 69.78 -36.08 -55.72
C THR A 32 70.23 -37.33 -54.97
N VAL A 33 69.63 -38.48 -55.28
CA VAL A 33 70.00 -39.80 -54.74
C VAL A 33 70.38 -40.70 -55.92
N GLY A 34 71.69 -40.90 -56.11
CA GLY A 34 72.21 -41.59 -57.31
C GLY A 34 71.85 -40.82 -58.59
N ASN A 35 71.12 -41.47 -59.51
CA ASN A 35 70.66 -40.85 -60.77
C ASN A 35 69.26 -40.22 -60.67
N ALA A 36 68.57 -40.32 -59.53
CA ALA A 36 67.20 -39.83 -59.36
C ALA A 36 67.15 -38.58 -58.47
N VAL A 37 66.18 -37.70 -58.71
CA VAL A 37 65.82 -36.59 -57.81
C VAL A 37 64.54 -36.98 -57.09
N VAL A 38 64.59 -37.09 -55.76
CA VAL A 38 63.46 -37.53 -54.93
C VAL A 38 63.20 -36.55 -53.78
N PRO A 39 61.94 -36.38 -53.34
CA PRO A 39 61.61 -35.54 -52.19
C PRO A 39 62.03 -36.23 -50.87
N ILE A 40 62.85 -35.55 -50.06
CA ILE A 40 63.31 -36.02 -48.74
C ILE A 40 62.93 -34.99 -47.66
N PRO A 41 62.33 -35.42 -46.53
CA PRO A 41 62.06 -34.54 -45.39
C PRO A 41 63.32 -34.24 -44.59
N TYR A 42 63.59 -32.96 -44.34
CA TYR A 42 64.65 -32.45 -43.47
C TYR A 42 64.05 -31.84 -42.19
N GLY A 43 64.86 -31.76 -41.13
CA GLY A 43 64.57 -30.92 -39.98
C GLY A 43 64.90 -29.47 -40.31
N ASN A 44 64.18 -28.51 -39.72
CA ASN A 44 64.50 -27.09 -39.89
C ASN A 44 64.38 -26.33 -38.55
N ASN A 45 65.34 -25.47 -38.26
CA ASN A 45 65.42 -24.63 -37.06
C ASN A 45 65.79 -23.18 -37.41
N ALA A 46 65.13 -22.21 -36.79
CA ALA A 46 65.44 -20.78 -36.90
C ALA A 46 65.56 -20.15 -35.51
N LYS A 47 66.37 -19.10 -35.37
CA LYS A 47 66.69 -18.49 -34.08
C LYS A 47 66.38 -17.00 -34.04
N SER A 48 65.89 -16.53 -32.89
CA SER A 48 65.62 -15.12 -32.62
C SER A 48 66.83 -14.19 -32.76
N ALA A 49 68.05 -14.72 -32.62
CA ALA A 49 69.29 -13.97 -32.86
C ALA A 49 69.38 -13.39 -34.28
N ASP A 50 68.71 -14.04 -35.25
CA ASP A 50 68.65 -13.63 -36.65
C ASP A 50 67.43 -12.74 -36.95
N LEU A 51 66.77 -12.19 -35.93
CA LEU A 51 65.62 -11.31 -36.10
C LEU A 51 65.94 -10.09 -36.99
N VAL A 52 65.15 -9.95 -38.03
CA VAL A 52 65.08 -8.83 -38.97
C VAL A 52 63.62 -8.38 -39.12
N GLU A 53 63.43 -7.17 -39.61
CA GLU A 53 62.08 -6.56 -39.73
C GLU A 53 61.31 -6.51 -38.38
N GLY A 54 62.05 -6.40 -37.25
CA GLY A 54 61.50 -6.12 -35.93
C GLY A 54 61.29 -4.61 -35.68
N THR A 55 61.02 -4.23 -34.42
CA THR A 55 60.85 -2.83 -34.01
C THR A 55 62.09 -1.97 -34.26
N THR A 56 61.88 -0.67 -34.48
CA THR A 56 62.95 0.32 -34.75
C THR A 56 63.07 1.41 -33.70
N THR A 57 61.96 1.78 -33.04
CA THR A 57 61.85 2.83 -32.03
C THR A 57 61.71 2.27 -30.61
N VAL A 58 61.31 1.00 -30.47
CA VAL A 58 61.13 0.33 -29.18
C VAL A 58 62.14 -0.82 -29.07
N THR A 59 62.81 -0.94 -27.92
CA THR A 59 63.77 -2.01 -27.65
C THR A 59 63.51 -2.67 -26.30
N ALA A 60 63.85 -3.95 -26.17
CA ALA A 60 63.72 -4.74 -24.95
C ALA A 60 65.06 -5.33 -24.49
N ASP A 61 65.19 -5.60 -23.20
CA ASP A 61 66.25 -6.43 -22.59
C ASP A 61 67.66 -6.12 -23.14
N GLY A 62 68.16 -4.91 -22.88
CA GLY A 62 69.50 -4.50 -23.33
C GLY A 62 69.56 -3.96 -24.76
N GLY A 63 68.50 -3.31 -25.23
CA GLY A 63 68.49 -2.60 -26.52
C GLY A 63 68.13 -3.48 -27.73
N ASN A 64 67.56 -4.67 -27.51
CA ASN A 64 67.20 -5.58 -28.60
C ASN A 64 65.90 -5.17 -29.29
N SER A 65 65.88 -5.28 -30.62
CA SER A 65 64.66 -5.16 -31.43
C SER A 65 63.67 -6.29 -31.09
N ILE A 66 62.38 -5.95 -31.02
CA ILE A 66 61.27 -6.83 -30.65
C ILE A 66 60.60 -7.37 -31.91
N ALA A 67 60.23 -8.64 -31.91
CA ALA A 67 59.51 -9.27 -33.01
C ALA A 67 58.02 -8.85 -33.01
N LEU A 68 57.51 -8.53 -34.18
CA LEU A 68 56.12 -8.16 -34.42
C LEU A 68 55.49 -9.14 -35.43
N LYS A 69 54.19 -9.03 -35.65
CA LYS A 69 53.51 -9.76 -36.73
C LYS A 69 54.17 -9.46 -38.09
N GLY A 70 54.59 -10.51 -38.80
CA GLY A 70 55.31 -10.42 -40.07
C GLY A 70 56.82 -10.15 -39.95
N SER A 71 57.38 -10.03 -38.73
CA SER A 71 58.83 -10.05 -38.55
C SER A 71 59.43 -11.40 -38.94
N LYS A 72 60.72 -11.43 -39.26
CA LYS A 72 61.39 -12.64 -39.77
C LYS A 72 62.65 -12.96 -39.01
N PHE A 73 62.98 -14.25 -38.92
CA PHE A 73 64.36 -14.67 -38.71
C PHE A 73 65.00 -14.83 -40.08
N ALA A 74 66.10 -14.12 -40.33
CA ALA A 74 66.70 -13.99 -41.66
C ALA A 74 67.15 -15.32 -42.26
N LYS A 75 67.39 -16.33 -41.41
CA LYS A 75 67.86 -17.65 -41.81
C LYS A 75 67.20 -18.75 -40.98
N SER A 76 66.84 -19.84 -41.64
CA SER A 76 66.52 -21.13 -41.03
C SER A 76 67.56 -22.16 -41.48
N THR A 77 67.75 -23.27 -40.77
CA THR A 77 68.86 -24.22 -41.00
C THR A 77 68.42 -25.67 -40.78
N GLY A 78 69.06 -26.61 -41.47
CA GLY A 78 68.82 -28.06 -41.31
C GLY A 78 68.43 -28.79 -42.60
N ASP A 79 68.13 -28.05 -43.67
CA ASP A 79 67.69 -28.52 -44.98
C ASP A 79 68.74 -28.37 -46.10
N ALA A 80 69.99 -28.02 -45.73
CA ALA A 80 71.10 -27.83 -46.65
C ALA A 80 71.43 -29.05 -47.53
N GLY A 81 71.00 -30.26 -47.13
CA GLY A 81 71.17 -31.48 -47.91
C GLY A 81 70.26 -31.59 -49.14
N GLY A 82 69.22 -30.75 -49.25
CA GLY A 82 68.33 -30.69 -50.40
C GLY A 82 68.94 -29.91 -51.55
N ASP A 83 69.85 -30.50 -52.31
CA ASP A 83 70.61 -29.85 -53.39
C ASP A 83 69.74 -29.34 -54.57
N LYS A 84 68.50 -29.84 -54.69
CA LYS A 84 67.48 -29.32 -55.63
C LYS A 84 66.41 -28.47 -54.95
N LYS A 85 66.60 -28.10 -53.68
CA LYS A 85 65.83 -27.14 -52.87
C LYS A 85 64.42 -27.58 -52.46
N GLY A 86 63.77 -26.78 -51.62
CA GLY A 86 62.41 -27.01 -51.11
C GLY A 86 61.38 -27.20 -52.20
N VAL A 87 60.52 -28.21 -52.06
CA VAL A 87 59.49 -28.55 -53.06
C VAL A 87 58.52 -27.40 -53.30
N ALA A 88 58.13 -26.67 -52.25
CA ALA A 88 57.21 -25.55 -52.34
C ALA A 88 57.95 -24.21 -52.46
N SER A 89 59.02 -24.00 -51.70
CA SER A 89 59.71 -22.70 -51.64
C SER A 89 60.73 -22.47 -52.76
N GLY A 90 61.29 -23.54 -53.34
CA GLY A 90 62.43 -23.45 -54.24
C GLY A 90 63.69 -22.90 -53.57
N THR A 91 63.78 -22.98 -52.24
CA THR A 91 64.90 -22.47 -51.44
C THR A 91 65.44 -23.51 -50.46
N ILE A 92 66.64 -23.27 -49.94
CA ILE A 92 67.15 -23.94 -48.74
C ILE A 92 67.63 -22.89 -47.76
N GLU A 93 67.58 -23.20 -46.47
CA GLU A 93 68.08 -22.35 -45.39
C GLU A 93 67.59 -20.88 -45.46
N SER A 94 66.35 -20.64 -45.90
CA SER A 94 65.78 -19.30 -46.09
C SER A 94 64.97 -18.81 -44.88
N GLU A 95 64.34 -17.64 -44.99
CA GLU A 95 63.72 -16.96 -43.86
C GLU A 95 62.59 -17.76 -43.17
N ALA A 96 62.38 -17.46 -41.89
CA ALA A 96 61.21 -17.88 -41.11
C ALA A 96 60.38 -16.66 -40.69
N GLU A 97 59.08 -16.62 -41.00
CA GLU A 97 58.23 -15.44 -40.79
C GLU A 97 57.11 -15.70 -39.79
N PHE A 98 56.87 -14.75 -38.87
CA PHE A 98 55.77 -14.80 -37.90
C PHE A 98 54.39 -14.65 -38.56
N ILE A 99 53.53 -15.66 -38.36
CA ILE A 99 52.14 -15.67 -38.87
C ILE A 99 51.11 -15.30 -37.80
N SER A 100 51.39 -15.58 -36.52
CA SER A 100 50.58 -15.15 -35.37
C SER A 100 51.33 -14.16 -34.47
N ALA A 101 50.57 -13.41 -33.68
CA ALA A 101 51.06 -12.42 -32.73
C ALA A 101 49.94 -12.09 -31.71
N SER A 102 50.24 -11.24 -30.72
CA SER A 102 49.23 -10.73 -29.78
C SER A 102 48.10 -9.97 -30.49
N PRO A 103 46.82 -10.18 -30.09
CA PRO A 103 45.68 -9.46 -30.66
C PRO A 103 45.48 -8.06 -30.07
N ASN A 104 46.04 -7.75 -28.88
CA ASN A 104 45.75 -6.53 -28.14
C ASN A 104 46.98 -5.82 -27.54
N VAL A 105 48.15 -6.47 -27.50
CA VAL A 105 49.41 -5.80 -27.15
C VAL A 105 50.09 -5.39 -28.45
N ILE A 106 50.02 -4.08 -28.74
CA ILE A 106 50.42 -3.48 -30.00
C ILE A 106 51.68 -2.63 -29.79
N ILE A 107 52.73 -2.90 -30.56
CA ILE A 107 53.97 -2.11 -30.59
C ILE A 107 54.21 -1.68 -32.04
N GLU A 108 54.47 -0.39 -32.25
CA GLU A 108 54.63 0.20 -33.58
C GLU A 108 53.46 -0.13 -34.55
N GLY A 109 52.24 -0.20 -34.01
CA GLY A 109 51.02 -0.45 -34.78
C GLY A 109 50.81 -1.91 -35.19
N LYS A 110 51.66 -2.85 -34.76
CA LYS A 110 51.52 -4.29 -35.03
C LYS A 110 51.47 -5.10 -33.73
N GLY A 111 50.79 -6.24 -33.76
CA GLY A 111 50.79 -7.18 -32.64
C GLY A 111 52.20 -7.69 -32.34
N VAL A 112 52.57 -7.74 -31.06
CA VAL A 112 53.87 -8.26 -30.62
C VAL A 112 53.91 -9.79 -30.74
N ALA A 113 55.01 -10.34 -31.24
CA ALA A 113 55.22 -11.79 -31.32
C ALA A 113 55.75 -12.34 -29.99
N ARG A 114 55.21 -13.48 -29.57
CA ARG A 114 55.40 -14.04 -28.23
C ARG A 114 55.78 -15.52 -28.29
N LEU A 115 56.14 -16.08 -27.15
CA LEU A 115 56.18 -17.53 -26.92
C LEU A 115 54.93 -18.19 -27.50
N SER A 116 55.12 -19.29 -28.23
CA SER A 116 54.09 -20.07 -28.93
C SER A 116 53.45 -19.42 -30.16
N ASP A 117 53.86 -18.21 -30.56
CA ASP A 117 53.44 -17.65 -31.84
C ASP A 117 54.06 -18.41 -33.02
N GLN A 118 53.23 -18.73 -34.00
CA GLN A 118 53.54 -19.63 -35.12
C GLN A 118 54.38 -18.94 -36.20
N MET A 119 55.19 -19.73 -36.91
CA MET A 119 56.05 -19.23 -37.99
C MET A 119 56.02 -20.13 -39.22
N THR A 120 56.16 -19.55 -40.40
CA THR A 120 56.63 -20.27 -41.59
C THR A 120 58.15 -20.44 -41.51
N MET A 121 58.72 -21.41 -42.23
CA MET A 121 60.18 -21.61 -42.28
C MET A 121 60.62 -22.00 -43.69
N ASN A 122 61.87 -21.68 -44.04
CA ASN A 122 62.42 -21.84 -45.37
C ASN A 122 61.48 -21.28 -46.46
N LYS A 123 61.08 -20.00 -46.30
CA LYS A 123 60.14 -19.32 -47.21
C LYS A 123 58.85 -20.11 -47.43
N ALA A 124 58.27 -20.57 -46.32
CA ALA A 124 57.05 -21.37 -46.26
C ALA A 124 57.12 -22.76 -46.93
N ASN A 125 58.31 -23.35 -47.07
CA ASN A 125 58.42 -24.78 -47.42
C ASN A 125 57.92 -25.69 -46.29
N THR A 126 58.10 -25.24 -45.06
CA THR A 126 57.59 -25.89 -43.85
C THR A 126 57.07 -24.86 -42.84
N MET A 127 56.53 -25.34 -41.72
CA MET A 127 55.95 -24.51 -40.66
C MET A 127 56.32 -24.99 -39.27
N CYS A 128 56.44 -24.02 -38.36
CA CYS A 128 56.50 -24.18 -36.91
C CYS A 128 55.11 -23.88 -36.33
N LEU A 129 54.22 -24.86 -36.34
CA LEU A 129 52.85 -24.75 -35.81
C LEU A 129 52.80 -24.85 -34.28
N GLY A 130 53.81 -25.45 -33.65
CA GLY A 130 54.02 -25.40 -32.20
C GLY A 130 54.51 -24.04 -31.69
N GLY A 131 54.81 -23.13 -32.62
CA GLY A 131 55.27 -21.78 -32.33
C GLY A 131 56.69 -21.69 -31.80
N VAL A 132 57.25 -20.48 -31.89
CA VAL A 132 58.58 -20.19 -31.36
C VAL A 132 58.63 -20.46 -29.86
N GLN A 133 59.63 -21.22 -29.43
CA GLN A 133 59.91 -21.46 -28.03
C GLN A 133 60.78 -20.32 -27.51
N ASN A 134 60.48 -19.82 -26.32
CA ASN A 134 61.17 -18.68 -25.70
C ASN A 134 61.18 -18.89 -24.17
N PRO A 135 62.18 -18.41 -23.42
CA PRO A 135 62.16 -18.49 -21.96
C PRO A 135 60.87 -17.88 -21.39
N ALA A 136 60.19 -18.59 -20.49
CA ALA A 136 58.95 -18.11 -19.88
C ALA A 136 59.22 -16.95 -18.90
N VAL A 137 58.29 -16.01 -18.81
CA VAL A 137 58.32 -14.88 -17.88
C VAL A 137 57.00 -14.82 -17.13
N THR A 138 57.06 -15.03 -15.82
CA THR A 138 55.96 -14.77 -14.88
C THR A 138 56.24 -13.42 -14.21
N VAL A 139 55.32 -12.47 -14.36
CA VAL A 139 55.30 -11.25 -13.56
C VAL A 139 54.26 -11.49 -12.47
N ASN A 140 54.66 -11.44 -11.20
CA ASN A 140 53.70 -11.51 -10.09
C ASN A 140 53.09 -10.11 -9.89
N GLU A 141 51.78 -10.01 -9.65
CA GLU A 141 51.09 -8.72 -9.39
C GLU A 141 51.74 -7.94 -8.23
N ASP A 142 52.45 -8.62 -7.33
CA ASP A 142 53.19 -8.02 -6.21
C ASP A 142 54.39 -7.15 -6.65
N GLU A 143 54.83 -7.22 -7.91
CA GLU A 143 55.97 -6.45 -8.44
C GLU A 143 55.57 -5.14 -9.17
N GLU A 144 54.27 -4.90 -9.40
CA GLU A 144 53.77 -3.75 -10.19
C GLU A 144 53.86 -2.39 -9.45
N GLY A 145 54.19 -2.40 -8.15
CA GLY A 145 54.41 -1.19 -7.36
C GLY A 145 53.12 -0.48 -6.91
N THR A 146 53.24 0.80 -6.54
CA THR A 146 52.10 1.62 -6.07
C THR A 146 52.02 2.92 -6.84
N TYR A 147 50.80 3.44 -6.99
CA TYR A 147 50.49 4.64 -7.73
C TYR A 147 50.20 5.83 -6.80
N THR A 148 50.30 7.03 -7.37
CA THR A 148 49.96 8.28 -6.72
C THR A 148 48.88 8.99 -7.52
N VAL A 149 47.83 9.41 -6.83
CA VAL A 149 46.74 10.21 -7.40
C VAL A 149 46.75 11.61 -6.79
N TYR A 150 46.56 12.61 -7.65
CA TYR A 150 46.33 13.99 -7.27
C TYR A 150 44.83 14.26 -7.40
N VAL A 151 44.18 14.54 -6.27
CA VAL A 151 42.73 14.71 -6.20
C VAL A 151 42.40 16.17 -5.93
N LYS A 152 41.41 16.71 -6.62
CA LYS A 152 40.81 18.01 -6.31
C LYS A 152 39.30 17.93 -6.44
N ALA A 153 38.58 18.67 -5.60
CA ALA A 153 37.13 18.79 -5.67
C ALA A 153 36.76 20.23 -6.02
N ARG A 154 35.96 20.44 -7.08
CA ARG A 154 35.53 21.77 -7.51
C ARG A 154 34.03 21.97 -7.37
N TYR A 155 33.64 23.15 -6.95
CA TYR A 155 32.26 23.62 -7.07
C TYR A 155 31.90 23.85 -8.56
N PRO A 156 30.60 23.90 -8.91
CA PRO A 156 30.17 24.17 -10.28
C PRO A 156 30.67 25.50 -10.86
N ASP A 157 30.94 26.50 -10.01
CA ASP A 157 31.51 27.80 -10.38
C ASP A 157 33.04 27.78 -10.55
N GLY A 158 33.69 26.64 -10.35
CA GLY A 158 35.13 26.44 -10.56
C GLY A 158 36.01 26.67 -9.33
N VAL A 159 35.45 27.15 -8.21
CA VAL A 159 36.18 27.28 -6.94
C VAL A 159 36.48 25.89 -6.37
N LEU A 160 37.65 25.69 -5.76
CA LEU A 160 38.01 24.40 -5.15
C LEU A 160 37.50 24.30 -3.71
N LEU A 161 37.13 23.10 -3.28
CA LEU A 161 36.83 22.77 -1.88
C LEU A 161 38.15 22.70 -1.09
N MET A 162 38.26 23.48 -0.03
CA MET A 162 39.44 23.58 0.82
C MET A 162 39.21 22.91 2.17
N ASN A 163 40.30 22.49 2.82
CA ASN A 163 40.33 22.00 4.21
C ASN A 163 39.28 20.92 4.52
N ALA A 164 39.19 19.91 3.65
CA ALA A 164 38.16 18.87 3.72
C ALA A 164 38.78 17.48 3.56
N ASP A 165 38.36 16.52 4.40
CA ASP A 165 38.78 15.13 4.29
C ASP A 165 38.03 14.41 3.17
N PHE A 166 38.61 13.34 2.64
CA PHE A 166 37.92 12.38 1.78
C PHE A 166 38.48 10.97 1.99
N ASP A 167 37.69 9.97 1.65
CA ASP A 167 38.12 8.58 1.68
C ASP A 167 38.24 8.05 0.24
N ILE A 168 39.32 7.34 -0.04
CA ILE A 168 39.46 6.53 -1.25
C ILE A 168 39.05 5.10 -0.89
N THR A 169 38.08 4.55 -1.63
CA THR A 169 37.60 3.19 -1.44
C THR A 169 37.77 2.35 -2.71
N ASP A 170 37.70 1.04 -2.57
CA ASP A 170 37.49 0.15 -3.71
C ASP A 170 36.04 0.25 -4.23
N VAL A 171 35.75 -0.48 -5.31
CA VAL A 171 34.42 -0.51 -5.94
C VAL A 171 33.32 -1.14 -5.05
N SER A 172 33.71 -1.96 -4.08
CA SER A 172 32.83 -2.61 -3.10
C SER A 172 32.64 -1.78 -1.83
N GLY A 173 33.29 -0.63 -1.72
CA GLY A 173 33.24 0.27 -0.56
C GLY A 173 34.29 -0.01 0.53
N GLY A 174 35.24 -0.91 0.29
CA GLY A 174 36.36 -1.16 1.21
C GLY A 174 37.32 0.03 1.25
N ALA A 175 37.63 0.53 2.46
CA ALA A 175 38.54 1.67 2.61
C ALA A 175 39.96 1.31 2.16
N LEU A 176 40.51 2.10 1.23
CA LEU A 176 41.87 1.93 0.71
C LEU A 176 42.84 2.92 1.35
N SER A 177 42.51 4.21 1.31
CA SER A 177 43.38 5.26 1.83
C SER A 177 42.59 6.53 2.13
N PRO A 178 42.82 7.23 3.24
CA PRO A 178 42.27 8.56 3.46
C PRO A 178 43.04 9.61 2.66
N GLY A 179 42.39 10.74 2.38
CA GLY A 179 43.01 11.91 1.80
C GLY A 179 42.46 13.20 2.42
N HIS A 180 43.15 14.30 2.17
CA HIS A 180 42.81 15.61 2.69
C HIS A 180 43.06 16.68 1.62
N PHE A 181 42.06 17.51 1.35
CA PHE A 181 42.20 18.71 0.52
C PHE A 181 42.81 19.82 1.37
N ASP A 182 43.97 20.32 0.94
CA ASP A 182 44.70 21.40 1.61
C ASP A 182 44.04 22.78 1.43
N ASP A 183 44.73 23.83 1.88
CA ASP A 183 44.34 25.24 1.74
C ASP A 183 44.28 25.72 0.28
N SER A 184 44.86 24.97 -0.65
CA SER A 184 44.77 25.19 -2.09
C SER A 184 43.64 24.37 -2.75
N GLY A 185 42.95 23.53 -1.98
CA GLY A 185 41.90 22.61 -2.43
C GLY A 185 42.42 21.43 -3.25
N LYS A 186 43.68 21.05 -3.04
CA LYS A 186 44.35 19.94 -3.73
C LYS A 186 44.78 18.88 -2.73
N SER A 187 44.95 17.67 -3.21
CA SER A 187 45.43 16.54 -2.41
C SER A 187 46.35 15.64 -3.20
N LYS A 188 47.25 14.96 -2.50
CA LYS A 188 48.15 13.94 -3.03
C LYS A 188 48.06 12.70 -2.15
N VAL A 189 47.63 11.58 -2.75
CA VAL A 189 47.54 10.29 -2.08
C VAL A 189 48.42 9.29 -2.83
N SER A 190 49.39 8.70 -2.12
CA SER A 190 50.37 7.75 -2.65
C SER A 190 50.18 6.38 -2.01
N GLY A 191 50.69 5.31 -2.65
CA GLY A 191 50.65 3.95 -2.08
C GLY A 191 49.44 3.12 -2.51
N LEU A 192 48.70 3.56 -3.53
CA LEU A 192 47.54 2.83 -4.04
C LEU A 192 47.97 1.68 -4.95
N LYS A 193 47.39 0.50 -4.76
CA LYS A 193 47.55 -0.63 -5.70
C LYS A 193 46.83 -0.32 -7.02
N PRO A 194 47.26 -0.91 -8.15
CA PRO A 194 46.55 -0.78 -9.43
C PRO A 194 45.09 -1.21 -9.31
N GLY A 195 44.21 -0.60 -10.09
CA GLY A 195 42.79 -0.92 -10.14
C GLY A 195 41.84 0.26 -9.95
N GLN A 196 40.58 -0.10 -9.72
CA GLN A 196 39.45 0.82 -9.67
C GLN A 196 39.20 1.36 -8.26
N ILE A 197 39.07 2.69 -8.15
CA ILE A 197 38.86 3.41 -6.90
C ILE A 197 37.64 4.34 -6.98
N LYS A 198 37.02 4.64 -5.84
CA LYS A 198 36.01 5.68 -5.65
C LYS A 198 36.52 6.75 -4.70
N ILE A 199 36.03 7.97 -4.83
CA ILE A 199 36.35 9.11 -3.95
C ILE A 199 35.09 9.50 -3.19
N LEU A 200 35.15 9.54 -1.86
CA LEU A 200 34.06 9.96 -0.99
C LEU A 200 34.48 11.19 -0.20
N ALA A 201 34.13 12.38 -0.68
CA ALA A 201 34.47 13.64 -0.01
C ALA A 201 33.57 13.90 1.21
N LYS A 202 34.16 14.49 2.26
CA LYS A 202 33.48 14.98 3.46
C LYS A 202 33.35 16.50 3.41
N GLU A 203 32.56 17.07 4.31
CA GLU A 203 32.39 18.52 4.39
C GLU A 203 33.70 19.19 4.80
N SER A 204 33.89 20.44 4.36
CA SER A 204 35.01 21.27 4.79
C SER A 204 35.00 21.50 6.30
N THR A 205 36.18 21.78 6.85
CA THR A 205 36.32 22.29 8.22
C THR A 205 36.19 23.82 8.29
N ASP A 206 36.21 24.50 7.14
CA ASP A 206 35.99 25.94 7.06
C ASP A 206 34.55 26.32 7.44
N GLU A 207 34.42 27.47 8.11
CA GLU A 207 33.11 28.05 8.41
C GLU A 207 32.35 28.34 7.12
N PHE A 208 31.05 28.04 7.11
CA PHE A 208 30.23 28.31 5.95
C PHE A 208 29.99 29.81 5.79
N VAL A 209 30.37 30.34 4.63
CA VAL A 209 30.15 31.74 4.26
C VAL A 209 29.08 31.78 3.18
N PRO A 210 27.87 32.30 3.48
CA PRO A 210 26.85 32.56 2.46
C PRO A 210 27.38 33.54 1.41
N LYS A 211 27.02 33.28 0.16
CA LYS A 211 27.27 34.18 -0.96
C LYS A 211 26.51 35.47 -0.72
N VAL A 212 27.17 36.61 -0.94
CA VAL A 212 26.52 37.92 -0.90
C VAL A 212 25.64 38.06 -2.14
N VAL A 213 24.32 38.08 -1.94
CA VAL A 213 23.33 38.17 -3.03
C VAL A 213 22.54 39.47 -2.95
N ARG A 214 22.32 40.01 -1.75
CA ARG A 214 21.51 41.23 -1.58
C ARG A 214 22.21 42.44 -2.20
N MET A 215 21.45 43.20 -2.99
CA MET A 215 21.92 44.38 -3.69
C MET A 215 21.33 45.66 -3.09
N LYS A 216 21.92 46.82 -3.40
CA LYS A 216 21.43 48.12 -2.94
C LYS A 216 20.01 48.37 -3.45
N ASN A 217 19.09 48.73 -2.56
CA ASN A 217 17.72 49.10 -2.94
C ASN A 217 17.71 50.51 -3.56
N PRO A 218 17.33 50.66 -4.84
CA PRO A 218 17.27 51.98 -5.49
C PRO A 218 16.15 52.87 -4.95
N HIS A 219 15.16 52.30 -4.26
CA HIS A 219 14.00 53.01 -3.72
C HIS A 219 14.13 53.36 -2.23
N HIS A 220 15.25 53.03 -1.59
CA HIS A 220 15.42 53.33 -0.17
C HIS A 220 15.38 54.84 0.11
N LEU A 221 14.57 55.25 1.07
CA LEU A 221 14.46 56.64 1.53
C LEU A 221 14.74 56.71 3.04
N SER A 222 15.71 57.54 3.44
CA SER A 222 16.09 57.67 4.87
C SER A 222 15.00 58.33 5.71
N THR A 223 14.29 59.29 5.11
CA THR A 223 13.22 60.08 5.74
C THR A 223 12.24 60.54 4.67
N VAL A 224 10.94 60.38 4.90
CA VAL A 224 9.86 60.80 3.99
C VAL A 224 8.77 61.47 4.82
N SER A 225 8.49 62.75 4.54
CA SER A 225 7.36 63.48 5.15
C SER A 225 6.03 62.84 4.77
N ASP A 226 4.99 63.01 5.59
CA ASP A 226 3.65 62.48 5.28
C ASP A 226 3.13 62.98 3.93
N ASP A 227 3.32 64.26 3.59
CA ASP A 227 2.90 64.83 2.29
C ASP A 227 3.55 64.10 1.09
N ASP A 228 4.88 64.07 1.01
CA ASP A 228 5.61 63.36 -0.06
C ASP A 228 5.29 61.84 -0.07
N PHE A 229 5.02 61.24 1.08
CA PHE A 229 4.62 59.84 1.16
C PHE A 229 3.24 59.62 0.52
N PHE A 230 2.23 60.38 0.93
CA PHE A 230 0.87 60.22 0.42
C PHE A 230 0.74 60.63 -1.05
N ASP A 231 1.50 61.62 -1.52
CA ASP A 231 1.57 61.96 -2.94
C ASP A 231 2.06 60.77 -3.79
N ARG A 232 3.08 60.05 -3.30
CA ARG A 232 3.61 58.85 -3.95
C ARG A 232 2.63 57.68 -3.86
N ALA A 233 2.01 57.48 -2.69
CA ALA A 233 1.10 56.37 -2.44
C ALA A 233 -0.21 56.51 -3.27
N ALA A 234 -0.73 57.73 -3.39
CA ALA A 234 -1.92 58.04 -4.19
C ALA A 234 -1.68 57.96 -5.70
N GLN A 235 -0.42 58.03 -6.17
CA GLN A 235 -0.06 57.96 -7.59
C GLN A 235 -0.83 58.97 -8.46
N GLY A 236 -1.05 60.18 -7.94
CA GLY A 236 -1.81 61.23 -8.62
C GLY A 236 -3.33 61.11 -8.53
N GLN A 237 -3.86 60.13 -7.79
CA GLN A 237 -5.28 60.08 -7.43
C GLN A 237 -5.61 61.21 -6.44
N GLN A 238 -6.85 61.70 -6.51
CA GLN A 238 -7.33 62.70 -5.57
C GLN A 238 -7.53 62.06 -4.19
N THR A 239 -6.84 62.58 -3.17
CA THR A 239 -7.00 62.14 -1.78
C THR A 239 -8.30 62.68 -1.18
N PHE A 240 -8.83 61.99 -0.17
CA PHE A 240 -10.11 62.41 0.45
C PHE A 240 -10.03 63.76 1.18
N TRP A 241 -8.83 64.23 1.53
CA TRP A 241 -8.63 65.46 2.31
C TRP A 241 -8.31 66.72 1.48
N HIS A 242 -8.19 66.58 0.15
CA HIS A 242 -7.99 67.71 -0.76
C HIS A 242 -9.32 68.20 -1.40
N PRO A 243 -9.56 69.53 -1.46
CA PRO A 243 -10.84 70.09 -1.89
C PRO A 243 -11.15 69.84 -3.38
N THR A 244 -12.36 69.35 -3.70
CA THR A 244 -12.88 69.26 -5.07
C THR A 244 -13.27 70.64 -5.61
N ARG A 245 -12.91 70.94 -6.87
CA ARG A 245 -13.40 72.17 -7.55
C ARG A 245 -14.76 72.01 -8.22
N ILE A 246 -15.24 70.78 -8.47
CA ILE A 246 -16.51 70.51 -9.18
C ILE A 246 -17.10 69.14 -8.69
N ALA A 247 -18.34 69.15 -8.16
CA ALA A 247 -19.22 67.99 -7.83
C ALA A 247 -18.95 67.21 -6.49
N PRO A 248 -19.95 66.45 -5.94
CA PRO A 248 -20.01 65.98 -4.54
C PRO A 248 -19.02 64.83 -4.24
N PRO A 249 -18.79 64.44 -2.96
CA PRO A 249 -17.56 63.76 -2.56
C PRO A 249 -17.49 62.37 -3.18
N VAL A 250 -16.59 62.20 -4.15
CA VAL A 250 -16.17 60.89 -4.62
C VAL A 250 -15.25 60.31 -3.55
N GLU A 251 -15.35 59.02 -3.25
CA GLU A 251 -14.43 58.30 -2.36
C GLU A 251 -12.99 58.45 -2.90
N GLY A 252 -12.28 59.46 -2.41
CA GLY A 252 -10.90 59.74 -2.78
C GLY A 252 -9.93 58.71 -2.21
N TRP A 253 -8.70 58.69 -2.74
CA TRP A 253 -7.64 57.81 -2.24
C TRP A 253 -7.45 58.01 -0.74
N GLY A 254 -7.36 56.89 -0.02
CA GLY A 254 -7.27 56.85 1.43
C GLY A 254 -8.59 56.63 2.15
N PHE A 255 -9.77 56.70 1.49
CA PHE A 255 -11.06 56.37 2.12
C PHE A 255 -11.17 54.86 2.40
N MET A 256 -10.72 54.42 3.58
CA MET A 256 -10.56 52.99 3.91
C MET A 256 -11.86 52.32 4.39
N GLY A 257 -11.96 51.01 4.16
CA GLY A 257 -12.98 50.13 4.72
C GLY A 257 -12.56 49.47 6.04
N PRO A 258 -13.45 48.64 6.64
CA PRO A 258 -13.23 48.05 7.96
C PRO A 258 -12.27 46.84 8.01
N SER A 259 -11.84 46.28 6.87
CA SER A 259 -10.89 45.15 6.81
C SER A 259 -9.59 45.60 6.15
N LEU A 260 -8.44 45.26 6.76
CA LEU A 260 -7.12 45.70 6.29
C LEU A 260 -6.65 44.92 5.05
N THR A 261 -6.93 43.62 4.98
CA THR A 261 -6.55 42.72 3.87
C THR A 261 -7.36 42.99 2.61
N ALA A 262 -8.62 43.39 2.76
CA ALA A 262 -9.46 43.76 1.63
C ALA A 262 -9.27 45.23 1.18
N ASP A 263 -8.59 46.04 1.98
CA ASP A 263 -8.42 47.47 1.71
C ASP A 263 -7.22 47.77 0.82
N ARG A 264 -7.52 48.27 -0.39
CA ARG A 264 -6.52 48.65 -1.38
C ARG A 264 -5.59 49.77 -0.89
N TYR A 265 -6.12 50.78 -0.22
CA TYR A 265 -5.34 51.96 0.17
C TYR A 265 -4.37 51.63 1.31
N PHE A 266 -4.78 50.77 2.24
CA PHE A 266 -3.89 50.21 3.24
C PHE A 266 -2.77 49.39 2.58
N ALA A 267 -3.10 48.56 1.58
CA ALA A 267 -2.10 47.83 0.83
C ALA A 267 -1.10 48.76 0.10
N ASP A 268 -1.57 49.86 -0.51
CA ASP A 268 -0.71 50.86 -1.14
C ASP A 268 0.28 51.48 -0.13
N ILE A 269 -0.18 51.80 1.09
CA ILE A 269 0.67 52.33 2.18
C ILE A 269 1.74 51.31 2.59
N VAL A 270 1.34 50.07 2.88
CA VAL A 270 2.28 49.04 3.34
C VAL A 270 3.30 48.71 2.25
N LYS A 271 2.87 48.57 0.98
CA LYS A 271 3.77 48.32 -0.16
C LYS A 271 4.79 49.44 -0.32
N LEU A 272 4.37 50.72 -0.22
CA LEU A 272 5.31 51.84 -0.34
C LEU A 272 6.28 51.93 0.85
N GLU A 273 5.80 51.71 2.08
CA GLU A 273 6.67 51.68 3.27
C GLU A 273 7.70 50.54 3.15
N VAL A 274 7.28 49.31 2.83
CA VAL A 274 8.19 48.17 2.63
C VAL A 274 9.22 48.47 1.54
N LYS A 275 8.77 49.01 0.40
CA LYS A 275 9.64 49.33 -0.74
C LYS A 275 10.73 50.35 -0.41
N THR A 276 10.43 51.31 0.46
CA THR A 276 11.35 52.41 0.80
C THR A 276 12.14 52.16 2.10
N HIS A 277 11.73 51.19 2.93
CA HIS A 277 12.32 50.91 4.24
C HIS A 277 13.74 50.33 4.14
N PHE A 278 13.92 49.26 3.37
CA PHE A 278 15.16 48.48 3.39
C PHE A 278 16.27 49.11 2.54
N ARG A 279 17.50 49.16 3.07
CA ARG A 279 18.69 49.66 2.34
C ARG A 279 19.14 48.73 1.22
N LYS A 280 18.89 47.44 1.39
CA LYS A 280 19.20 46.37 0.44
C LYS A 280 17.96 45.55 0.17
N HIS A 281 17.93 44.85 -0.95
CA HIS A 281 16.90 43.87 -1.25
C HIS A 281 17.51 42.62 -1.88
N HIS A 282 16.77 41.51 -1.82
CA HIS A 282 17.11 40.30 -2.56
C HIS A 282 16.54 40.39 -3.99
N PRO A 283 17.29 40.01 -5.04
CA PRO A 283 16.79 40.07 -6.42
C PRO A 283 15.68 39.05 -6.71
N GLU A 284 15.71 37.88 -6.07
CA GLU A 284 14.73 36.81 -6.32
C GLU A 284 13.45 36.88 -5.46
N PHE A 285 13.40 37.75 -4.45
CA PHE A 285 12.22 37.90 -3.58
C PHE A 285 11.61 39.28 -3.79
N GLN A 286 10.30 39.33 -4.05
CA GLN A 286 9.61 40.60 -4.29
C GLN A 286 9.27 41.28 -2.96
N LEU A 287 9.47 42.60 -2.91
CA LEU A 287 9.08 43.42 -1.75
C LEU A 287 7.56 43.49 -1.57
N ASP A 288 6.80 43.36 -2.67
CA ASP A 288 5.34 43.36 -2.63
C ASP A 288 4.78 42.11 -1.95
N ASP A 289 5.36 40.92 -2.19
CA ASP A 289 4.96 39.67 -1.53
C ASP A 289 5.18 39.75 0.00
N PHE A 290 6.27 40.41 0.41
CA PHE A 290 6.56 40.65 1.81
C PHE A 290 5.56 41.65 2.43
N ALA A 291 5.19 42.70 1.71
CA ALA A 291 4.15 43.63 2.14
C ALA A 291 2.80 42.93 2.33
N GLU A 292 2.41 42.06 1.40
CA GLU A 292 1.18 41.26 1.49
C GLU A 292 1.20 40.30 2.68
N SER A 293 2.36 39.67 2.94
CA SER A 293 2.56 38.83 4.13
C SER A 293 2.39 39.62 5.43
N ILE A 294 2.89 40.87 5.49
CA ILE A 294 2.71 41.76 6.66
C ILE A 294 1.24 42.12 6.85
N ILE A 295 0.52 42.48 5.78
CA ILE A 295 -0.91 42.82 5.84
C ILE A 295 -1.71 41.63 6.38
N ALA A 296 -1.48 40.43 5.83
CA ALA A 296 -2.12 39.20 6.29
C ALA A 296 -1.77 38.90 7.75
N GLY A 297 -0.52 39.12 8.16
CA GLY A 297 -0.06 38.93 9.54
C GLY A 297 -0.73 39.87 10.54
N ILE A 298 -0.90 41.15 10.19
CA ILE A 298 -1.55 42.16 11.05
C ILE A 298 -3.00 41.77 11.36
N GLU A 299 -3.75 41.30 10.37
CA GLU A 299 -5.18 40.99 10.53
C GLU A 299 -5.43 39.60 11.11
N SER A 300 -4.74 38.54 10.64
CA SER A 300 -5.03 37.17 11.07
C SER A 300 -4.38 36.79 12.41
N MET A 301 -3.19 37.35 12.69
CA MET A 301 -2.33 36.98 13.84
C MET A 301 -2.09 35.46 13.98
N SER A 302 -2.18 34.67 12.89
CA SER A 302 -2.00 33.22 12.92
C SER A 302 -0.53 32.80 12.80
N ASP A 303 -0.21 31.57 13.18
CA ASP A 303 1.15 31.04 13.05
C ASP A 303 1.59 30.93 11.57
N GLU A 304 0.69 30.54 10.67
CA GLU A 304 0.92 30.40 9.23
C GLU A 304 1.21 31.76 8.57
N SER A 305 0.50 32.80 9.00
CA SER A 305 0.75 34.16 8.54
C SER A 305 2.13 34.67 8.99
N MET A 306 2.55 34.32 10.22
CA MET A 306 3.89 34.67 10.73
C MET A 306 5.00 33.91 10.00
N ASP A 307 4.78 32.64 9.64
CA ASP A 307 5.72 31.88 8.82
C ASP A 307 5.88 32.49 7.41
N SER A 308 4.79 33.06 6.85
CA SER A 308 4.82 33.81 5.59
C SER A 308 5.61 35.13 5.72
N VAL A 309 5.43 35.86 6.83
CA VAL A 309 6.21 37.08 7.14
C VAL A 309 7.70 36.76 7.25
N ILE A 310 8.06 35.67 7.92
CA ILE A 310 9.47 35.28 8.12
C ILE A 310 10.10 34.78 6.81
N SER A 311 9.41 33.93 6.06
CA SER A 311 9.92 33.40 4.80
C SER A 311 10.14 34.48 3.73
N SER A 312 9.33 35.54 3.72
CA SER A 312 9.49 36.67 2.80
C SER A 312 10.41 37.77 3.35
N GLY A 313 10.46 37.95 4.67
CA GLY A 313 11.23 39.01 5.33
C GLY A 313 12.72 38.69 5.55
N LEU A 314 13.06 37.45 5.89
CA LEU A 314 14.46 37.04 6.13
C LEU A 314 15.41 37.37 4.96
N PRO A 315 15.06 37.07 3.68
CA PRO A 315 15.88 37.43 2.52
C PRO A 315 16.18 38.93 2.39
N MET A 316 15.32 39.80 2.95
CA MET A 316 15.53 41.25 2.92
C MET A 316 16.55 41.69 3.97
N VAL A 317 16.49 41.10 5.17
CA VAL A 317 17.26 41.57 6.32
C VAL A 317 18.64 40.94 6.47
N MET A 318 18.90 39.76 5.86
CA MET A 318 20.20 39.08 5.97
C MET A 318 20.59 38.21 4.76
N GLU A 319 21.89 37.98 4.57
CA GLU A 319 22.41 37.20 3.43
C GLU A 319 22.02 35.71 3.49
N SER A 320 21.90 35.13 4.69
CA SER A 320 21.41 33.75 4.86
C SER A 320 19.89 33.63 4.75
N GLY A 321 19.19 34.74 4.49
CA GLY A 321 17.74 34.80 4.56
C GLY A 321 17.03 33.92 3.52
N GLU A 322 17.59 33.78 2.31
CA GLU A 322 17.08 32.85 1.30
C GLU A 322 17.16 31.39 1.79
N ILE A 323 18.29 30.98 2.37
CA ILE A 323 18.50 29.63 2.90
C ILE A 323 17.48 29.33 3.99
N LEU A 324 17.29 30.26 4.93
CA LEU A 324 16.32 30.11 6.03
C LEU A 324 14.87 30.11 5.53
N SER A 325 14.55 30.93 4.52
CA SER A 325 13.24 30.95 3.87
C SER A 325 12.91 29.61 3.23
N VAL A 326 13.89 29.00 2.56
CA VAL A 326 13.75 27.67 1.96
C VAL A 326 13.65 26.59 3.02
N LEU A 327 14.47 26.64 4.07
CA LEU A 327 14.40 25.70 5.19
C LEU A 327 13.02 25.73 5.87
N LEU A 328 12.46 26.92 6.08
CA LEU A 328 11.13 27.09 6.66
C LEU A 328 10.05 26.46 5.76
N ARG A 329 10.17 26.62 4.44
CA ARG A 329 9.21 26.10 3.45
C ARG A 329 9.50 24.68 2.98
N LEU A 330 10.57 24.04 3.49
CA LEU A 330 11.02 22.74 3.00
C LEU A 330 9.95 21.65 3.24
N PRO A 331 9.41 21.00 2.19
CA PRO A 331 8.44 19.93 2.36
C PRO A 331 9.04 18.72 3.10
N LYS A 332 8.19 17.84 3.65
CA LYS A 332 8.65 16.65 4.40
C LYS A 332 9.43 15.63 3.55
N HIS A 333 9.17 15.57 2.24
CA HIS A 333 9.79 14.61 1.34
C HIS A 333 11.18 15.03 0.85
N GLU A 334 11.54 16.30 1.01
CA GLU A 334 12.87 16.77 0.64
C GLU A 334 13.91 16.24 1.63
N THR A 335 15.11 15.97 1.12
CA THR A 335 16.16 15.29 1.90
C THR A 335 17.20 16.27 2.43
N VAL A 336 17.88 15.86 3.50
CA VAL A 336 19.03 16.59 4.03
C VAL A 336 20.12 16.77 2.98
N ASP A 337 20.38 15.77 2.13
CA ASP A 337 21.38 15.85 1.05
C ASP A 337 21.04 16.97 0.07
N ARG A 338 19.77 17.04 -0.39
CA ARG A 338 19.32 18.06 -1.32
C ARG A 338 19.32 19.46 -0.70
N MET A 339 18.90 19.59 0.55
CA MET A 339 18.97 20.89 1.24
C MET A 339 20.42 21.36 1.43
N LEU A 340 21.34 20.47 1.83
CA LEU A 340 22.76 20.83 1.96
C LEU A 340 23.40 21.12 0.59
N ALA A 341 23.05 20.38 -0.45
CA ALA A 341 23.46 20.71 -1.82
C ALA A 341 22.92 22.07 -2.27
N TYR A 342 21.70 22.42 -1.90
CA TYR A 342 21.12 23.75 -2.15
C TYR A 342 21.92 24.85 -1.43
N MET A 343 22.36 24.61 -0.19
CA MET A 343 23.26 25.50 0.53
C MET A 343 24.65 25.61 -0.11
N ARG A 344 25.25 24.51 -0.58
CA ARG A 344 26.57 24.52 -1.28
C ARG A 344 26.55 25.32 -2.59
N ALA A 345 25.37 25.52 -3.19
CA ALA A 345 25.21 26.44 -4.33
C ALA A 345 25.19 27.93 -3.93
N ARG A 346 24.92 28.21 -2.64
CA ARG A 346 24.70 29.55 -2.07
C ARG A 346 25.76 29.97 -1.06
N GLY A 347 26.82 29.19 -0.90
CA GLY A 347 27.95 29.51 -0.04
C GLY A 347 29.05 28.47 -0.15
N LYS A 348 30.14 28.71 0.56
CA LYS A 348 31.33 27.84 0.62
C LYS A 348 31.65 27.52 2.07
N GLY A 349 32.32 26.40 2.34
CA GLY A 349 32.57 25.89 3.69
C GLY A 349 31.54 24.84 4.11
N ASN A 350 31.32 24.67 5.42
CA ASN A 350 30.53 23.57 5.98
C ASN A 350 29.05 23.92 6.29
N PRO A 351 28.09 23.59 5.41
CA PRO A 351 26.68 23.90 5.63
C PRO A 351 26.07 23.18 6.84
N GLN A 352 26.58 21.99 7.21
CA GLN A 352 26.07 21.21 8.35
C GLN A 352 26.40 21.87 9.68
N THR A 353 27.67 22.24 9.87
CA THR A 353 28.13 22.93 11.08
C THR A 353 27.47 24.30 11.20
N TYR A 354 27.29 24.99 10.07
CA TYR A 354 26.61 26.28 10.02
C TYR A 354 25.19 26.23 10.59
N LEU A 355 24.35 25.29 10.15
CA LEU A 355 22.98 25.18 10.66
C LEU A 355 22.95 24.74 12.13
N LYS A 356 23.86 23.84 12.55
CA LYS A 356 23.95 23.39 13.96
C LYS A 356 24.34 24.51 14.92
N GLN A 357 25.17 25.45 14.47
CA GLN A 357 25.70 26.55 15.27
C GLN A 357 25.09 27.90 14.89
N PHE A 358 23.99 27.91 14.13
CA PHE A 358 23.39 29.13 13.63
C PHE A 358 22.87 30.02 14.78
N ASP A 359 23.15 31.32 14.71
CA ASP A 359 22.66 32.29 15.70
C ASP A 359 21.18 32.65 15.45
N TRP A 360 20.29 31.74 15.88
CA TRP A 360 18.84 31.91 15.78
C TRP A 360 18.34 33.18 16.49
N ASN A 361 18.93 33.51 17.64
CA ASN A 361 18.54 34.68 18.43
C ASN A 361 18.94 35.98 17.75
N GLY A 362 20.15 36.05 17.19
CA GLY A 362 20.62 37.19 16.40
C GLY A 362 19.76 37.40 15.15
N ALA A 363 19.37 36.32 14.47
CA ALA A 363 18.48 36.39 13.32
C ALA A 363 17.07 36.87 13.68
N GLN A 364 16.49 36.33 14.74
CA GLN A 364 15.20 36.76 15.27
C GLN A 364 15.21 38.25 15.62
N LYS A 365 16.26 38.70 16.33
CA LYS A 365 16.42 40.11 16.71
C LYS A 365 16.54 41.01 15.49
N THR A 366 17.37 40.64 14.53
CA THR A 366 17.59 41.43 13.30
C THR A 366 16.28 41.64 12.52
N LEU A 367 15.50 40.57 12.32
CA LEU A 367 14.20 40.67 11.65
C LEU A 367 13.18 41.45 12.50
N GLY A 368 13.16 41.21 13.81
CA GLY A 368 12.27 41.88 14.75
C GLY A 368 12.46 43.40 14.79
N ASP A 369 13.71 43.86 14.87
CA ASP A 369 14.06 45.29 14.91
C ASP A 369 13.59 46.02 13.62
N GLU A 370 13.78 45.39 12.45
CA GLU A 370 13.32 45.93 11.16
C GLU A 370 11.78 45.95 11.04
N LEU A 371 11.11 44.87 11.47
CA LEU A 371 9.65 44.78 11.48
C LEU A 371 9.02 45.79 12.44
N GLU A 372 9.57 45.97 13.64
CA GLU A 372 9.09 46.98 14.59
C GLU A 372 9.22 48.39 14.03
N ALA A 373 10.37 48.71 13.43
CA ALA A 373 10.60 49.99 12.77
C ALA A 373 9.61 50.22 11.62
N LEU A 374 9.32 49.19 10.82
CA LEU A 374 8.38 49.26 9.71
C LEU A 374 6.93 49.43 10.19
N LEU A 375 6.49 48.61 11.15
CA LEU A 375 5.15 48.70 11.73
C LEU A 375 4.89 50.07 12.38
N LYS A 376 5.92 50.65 13.00
CA LYS A 376 5.85 52.02 13.55
C LYS A 376 5.59 53.06 12.46
N LYS A 377 6.24 52.95 11.29
CA LYS A 377 5.99 53.85 10.15
C LYS A 377 4.58 53.66 9.59
N ILE A 378 4.17 52.41 9.33
CA ILE A 378 2.83 52.07 8.83
C ILE A 378 1.76 52.63 9.76
N LYS A 379 1.88 52.38 11.06
CA LYS A 379 0.98 52.93 12.08
C LYS A 379 0.91 54.45 12.01
N GLY A 380 2.06 55.13 11.93
CA GLY A 380 2.12 56.59 11.84
C GLY A 380 1.42 57.16 10.60
N ARG A 381 1.46 56.45 9.45
CA ARG A 381 0.69 56.86 8.26
C ARG A 381 -0.81 56.75 8.48
N VAL A 382 -1.28 55.67 9.11
CA VAL A 382 -2.70 55.51 9.42
C VAL A 382 -3.16 56.55 10.45
N GLU A 383 -2.34 56.86 11.45
CA GLU A 383 -2.60 57.94 12.42
C GLU A 383 -2.71 59.32 11.74
N SER A 384 -1.87 59.57 10.73
CA SER A 384 -1.92 60.82 9.95
C SER A 384 -3.20 60.93 9.13
N LEU A 385 -3.68 59.82 8.54
CA LEU A 385 -4.99 59.78 7.88
C LEU A 385 -6.14 59.97 8.87
N SER A 386 -6.04 59.40 10.08
CA SER A 386 -7.02 59.65 11.16
C SER A 386 -7.06 61.13 11.54
N ALA A 387 -5.91 61.80 11.62
CA ALA A 387 -5.82 63.23 11.90
C ALA A 387 -6.49 64.08 10.80
N GLU A 388 -6.28 63.74 9.52
CA GLU A 388 -6.93 64.43 8.40
C GLU A 388 -8.45 64.20 8.35
N ALA A 389 -8.92 62.97 8.63
CA ALA A 389 -10.35 62.67 8.74
C ALA A 389 -11.00 63.45 9.90
N ASN A 390 -10.33 63.53 11.05
CA ASN A 390 -10.76 64.34 12.19
C ASN A 390 -10.82 65.84 11.84
N ARG A 391 -9.80 66.37 11.14
CA ARG A 391 -9.76 67.77 10.69
C ARG A 391 -10.98 68.13 9.81
N LEU A 392 -11.48 67.17 9.03
CA LEU A 392 -12.64 67.32 8.14
C LEU A 392 -13.97 66.88 8.76
N ASN A 393 -13.98 66.45 10.02
CA ASN A 393 -15.14 65.91 10.75
C ASN A 393 -15.76 64.64 10.11
N TYR A 394 -14.96 63.79 9.48
CA TYR A 394 -15.39 62.47 8.99
C TYR A 394 -15.33 61.43 10.12
N ILE A 395 -16.27 61.53 11.07
CA ILE A 395 -16.29 60.72 12.31
C ILE A 395 -16.21 59.22 12.04
N TYR A 396 -17.01 58.71 11.09
CA TYR A 396 -16.98 57.29 10.71
C TYR A 396 -15.58 56.82 10.30
N LEU A 397 -14.86 57.62 9.50
CA LEU A 397 -13.51 57.27 9.07
C LEU A 397 -12.50 57.37 10.21
N SER A 398 -12.55 58.42 11.02
CA SER A 398 -11.58 58.60 12.10
C SER A 398 -11.79 57.60 13.25
N SER A 399 -12.98 57.57 13.86
CA SER A 399 -13.22 56.75 15.06
C SER A 399 -13.50 55.29 14.76
N ASP A 400 -14.29 54.99 13.73
CA ASP A 400 -14.79 53.64 13.53
C ASP A 400 -13.83 52.80 12.67
N VAL A 401 -13.13 53.45 11.73
CA VAL A 401 -12.19 52.79 10.81
C VAL A 401 -10.73 52.97 11.24
N TYR A 402 -10.16 54.18 11.18
CA TYR A 402 -8.72 54.35 11.40
C TYR A 402 -8.27 54.05 12.83
N ASP A 403 -9.01 54.47 13.85
CA ASP A 403 -8.64 54.17 15.24
C ASP A 403 -8.69 52.66 15.51
N THR A 404 -9.65 51.94 14.91
CA THR A 404 -9.71 50.47 14.92
C THR A 404 -8.47 49.88 14.25
N HIS A 405 -8.09 50.36 13.07
CA HIS A 405 -6.90 49.90 12.34
C HIS A 405 -5.61 50.14 13.11
N VAL A 406 -5.45 51.33 13.69
CA VAL A 406 -4.31 51.68 14.55
C VAL A 406 -4.24 50.76 15.78
N SER A 407 -5.39 50.41 16.37
CA SER A 407 -5.47 49.46 17.48
C SER A 407 -5.05 48.05 17.06
N THR A 408 -5.49 47.57 15.90
CA THR A 408 -5.11 46.27 15.33
C THR A 408 -3.60 46.20 15.08
N ILE A 409 -3.02 47.21 14.43
CA ILE A 409 -1.56 47.29 14.19
C ILE A 409 -0.79 47.35 15.51
N SER A 410 -1.28 48.12 16.49
CA SER A 410 -0.66 48.22 17.81
C SER A 410 -0.71 46.88 18.57
N THR A 411 -1.76 46.11 18.39
CA THR A 411 -1.91 44.78 18.99
C THR A 411 -0.95 43.79 18.36
N TYR A 412 -0.83 43.80 17.02
CA TYR A 412 0.15 42.98 16.32
C TYR A 412 1.58 43.32 16.74
N ALA A 413 1.95 44.60 16.78
CA ALA A 413 3.27 45.06 17.20
C ALA A 413 3.64 44.61 18.63
N LYS A 414 2.68 44.65 19.57
CA LYS A 414 2.89 44.16 20.95
C LYS A 414 3.17 42.66 21.02
N LYS A 415 2.59 41.87 20.11
CA LYS A 415 2.75 40.41 20.06
C LYS A 415 3.90 39.95 19.17
N LEU A 416 4.48 40.86 18.38
CA LEU A 416 5.50 40.55 17.37
C LEU A 416 6.65 39.71 17.94
N THR A 417 7.23 40.12 19.06
CA THR A 417 8.38 39.43 19.67
C THR A 417 8.05 37.99 20.08
N ASP A 418 6.87 37.74 20.67
CA ASP A 418 6.43 36.40 21.08
C ASP A 418 6.14 35.52 19.84
N ASN A 419 5.46 36.08 18.84
CA ASN A 419 5.15 35.34 17.62
C ASN A 419 6.41 35.00 16.81
N LEU A 420 7.36 35.93 16.71
CA LEU A 420 8.67 35.67 16.11
C LEU A 420 9.43 34.59 16.89
N SER A 421 9.43 34.64 18.22
CA SER A 421 10.06 33.61 19.06
C SER A 421 9.48 32.22 18.79
N LYS A 422 8.15 32.10 18.70
CA LYS A 422 7.48 30.83 18.37
C LYS A 422 7.86 30.32 16.98
N ALA A 423 7.84 31.19 15.98
CA ALA A 423 8.15 30.81 14.62
C ALA A 423 9.63 30.46 14.40
N PHE A 424 10.57 31.20 15.00
CA PHE A 424 11.99 30.85 14.99
C PHE A 424 12.27 29.53 15.71
N LYS A 425 11.55 29.22 16.80
CA LYS A 425 11.62 27.88 17.43
C LYS A 425 11.14 26.78 16.48
N ARG A 426 10.06 27.00 15.70
CA ARG A 426 9.62 26.04 14.67
C ARG A 426 10.69 25.84 13.60
N LEU A 427 11.30 26.93 13.12
CA LEU A 427 12.37 26.88 12.12
C LEU A 427 13.62 26.15 12.65
N GLN A 428 14.05 26.45 13.87
CA GLN A 428 15.15 25.76 14.54
C GLN A 428 14.85 24.26 14.70
N SER A 429 13.66 23.91 15.18
CA SER A 429 13.25 22.50 15.32
C SER A 429 13.26 21.75 13.98
N LYS A 430 12.88 22.44 12.90
CA LYS A 430 12.91 21.89 11.54
C LYS A 430 14.34 21.65 11.06
N SER A 431 15.25 22.59 11.35
CA SER A 431 16.69 22.43 11.12
C SER A 431 17.26 21.23 11.88
N ASP A 432 16.98 21.13 13.18
CA ASP A 432 17.50 20.06 14.04
C ASP A 432 17.00 18.69 13.59
N ARG A 433 15.72 18.60 13.21
CA ARG A 433 15.13 17.36 12.67
C ARG A 433 15.71 16.98 11.31
N LEU A 434 15.98 17.96 10.45
CA LEU A 434 16.60 17.69 9.15
C LEU A 434 18.03 17.15 9.31
N LEU A 435 18.75 17.63 10.33
CA LEU A 435 20.16 17.27 10.59
C LEU A 435 20.33 16.07 11.53
N SER A 436 19.25 15.41 11.95
CA SER A 436 19.32 14.28 12.88
C SER A 436 20.02 13.05 12.28
N ASP A 437 19.93 12.88 10.96
CA ASP A 437 20.63 11.84 10.21
C ASP A 437 21.24 12.45 8.94
N VAL A 438 22.58 12.47 8.87
CA VAL A 438 23.35 12.98 7.72
C VAL A 438 24.11 11.87 6.99
N SER A 439 23.84 10.60 7.31
CA SER A 439 24.58 9.45 6.75
C SER A 439 24.43 9.33 5.23
N GLY A 440 23.29 9.75 4.68
CA GLY A 440 23.01 9.76 3.24
C GLY A 440 23.50 11.00 2.47
N VAL A 441 24.24 11.90 3.11
CA VAL A 441 24.70 13.14 2.46
C VAL A 441 25.92 12.87 1.60
N SER A 442 25.83 13.23 0.32
CA SER A 442 26.94 13.23 -0.62
C SER A 442 27.45 14.65 -0.87
N VAL A 443 28.74 14.87 -0.59
CA VAL A 443 29.41 16.15 -0.87
C VAL A 443 29.73 16.31 -2.36
N ILE A 444 29.77 15.23 -3.14
CA ILE A 444 30.04 15.25 -4.59
C ILE A 444 28.85 14.74 -5.41
N GLN A 445 28.71 15.20 -6.66
CA GLN A 445 27.54 14.90 -7.50
C GLN A 445 27.43 13.43 -7.93
N ALA A 446 28.57 12.75 -8.04
CA ALA A 446 28.64 11.37 -8.53
C ALA A 446 29.58 10.54 -7.64
N PRO A 447 29.16 10.22 -6.40
CA PRO A 447 29.97 9.44 -5.45
C PRO A 447 30.23 8.02 -5.94
N ASP A 448 29.40 7.51 -6.85
CA ASP A 448 29.55 6.18 -7.45
C ASP A 448 30.46 6.14 -8.67
N ASN A 449 30.93 7.28 -9.17
CA ASN A 449 31.88 7.29 -10.27
C ASN A 449 33.17 6.57 -9.87
N VAL A 450 33.64 5.71 -10.77
CA VAL A 450 34.86 4.92 -10.60
C VAL A 450 35.99 5.58 -11.37
N TYR A 451 37.14 5.68 -10.73
CA TYR A 451 38.39 6.19 -11.28
C TYR A 451 39.44 5.09 -11.28
N SER A 452 40.51 5.29 -12.04
CA SER A 452 41.67 4.40 -12.04
C SER A 452 42.74 4.96 -11.09
N ALA A 453 43.36 4.09 -10.28
CA ALA A 453 44.47 4.48 -9.39
C ALA A 453 45.70 4.99 -10.17
N GLU A 454 45.77 4.67 -11.46
CA GLU A 454 46.80 5.03 -12.42
C GLU A 454 46.52 6.36 -13.13
N ALA A 455 45.33 6.96 -12.94
CA ALA A 455 44.88 8.14 -13.68
C ALA A 455 45.75 9.39 -13.47
N GLY A 456 46.56 9.43 -12.40
CA GLY A 456 47.43 10.55 -12.04
C GLY A 456 46.64 11.74 -11.48
N ASN A 457 45.69 12.31 -12.22
CA ASN A 457 44.85 13.43 -11.77
C ASN A 457 43.37 13.05 -11.77
N ILE A 458 42.70 13.29 -10.65
CA ILE A 458 41.27 13.06 -10.46
C ILE A 458 40.61 14.38 -10.04
N GLU A 459 39.57 14.77 -10.75
CA GLU A 459 38.75 15.94 -10.42
C GLU A 459 37.30 15.51 -10.19
N VAL A 460 36.77 15.83 -9.01
CA VAL A 460 35.37 15.57 -8.65
C VAL A 460 34.60 16.88 -8.54
N VAL A 461 33.28 16.84 -8.79
CA VAL A 461 32.41 18.02 -8.73
C VAL A 461 31.55 17.97 -7.47
N ILE A 462 31.53 19.07 -6.71
CA ILE A 462 30.72 19.22 -5.50
C ILE A 462 29.23 19.18 -5.83
N ASN A 463 28.47 18.44 -5.01
CA ASN A 463 27.03 18.37 -5.05
C ASN A 463 26.42 19.71 -4.64
N ALA A 464 26.01 20.49 -5.63
CA ALA A 464 25.37 21.78 -5.46
C ALA A 464 24.20 21.90 -6.45
N ILE A 465 23.01 22.19 -5.93
CA ILE A 465 21.76 22.32 -6.71
C ILE A 465 21.19 23.73 -6.60
N LEU A 466 20.68 24.26 -7.72
CA LEU A 466 20.17 25.64 -7.77
C LEU A 466 18.73 25.76 -7.26
N LYS A 467 17.93 24.71 -7.41
CA LYS A 467 16.51 24.67 -7.07
C LYS A 467 16.21 23.44 -6.21
N ILE A 468 15.29 23.62 -5.29
CA ILE A 468 14.71 22.56 -4.46
C ILE A 468 13.19 22.57 -4.69
N ASP A 469 12.55 21.41 -4.58
CA ASP A 469 11.10 21.36 -4.70
C ASP A 469 10.47 21.90 -3.41
N LEU A 470 9.65 22.94 -3.55
CA LEU A 470 8.95 23.58 -2.44
C LEU A 470 7.45 23.32 -2.50
N GLU A 471 6.97 22.57 -3.49
CA GLU A 471 5.57 22.24 -3.60
C GLU A 471 5.23 21.15 -2.57
N GLU A 472 4.19 21.38 -1.76
CA GLU A 472 3.72 20.34 -0.85
C GLU A 472 3.19 19.14 -1.64
N GLN A 473 3.57 17.95 -1.20
CA GLN A 473 2.94 16.72 -1.68
C GLN A 473 1.46 16.76 -1.31
N LYS A 474 0.66 16.24 -2.22
CA LYS A 474 -0.77 16.13 -1.99
C LYS A 474 -1.07 14.80 -1.32
N TRP A 475 -2.23 14.71 -0.70
CA TRP A 475 -2.65 13.51 0.02
C TRP A 475 -4.00 12.99 -0.47
N VAL A 476 -4.32 11.74 -0.20
CA VAL A 476 -5.66 11.19 -0.42
C VAL A 476 -5.94 10.13 0.62
N LYS A 477 -7.15 10.15 1.18
CA LYS A 477 -7.69 9.03 1.95
C LYS A 477 -8.71 8.32 1.09
N VAL A 478 -8.60 7.01 0.92
CA VAL A 478 -9.64 6.19 0.28
C VAL A 478 -10.48 5.60 1.38
N GLN A 479 -11.81 5.72 1.26
CA GLN A 479 -12.77 5.20 2.23
C GLN A 479 -13.87 4.41 1.51
N LEU A 480 -13.93 3.11 1.77
CA LEU A 480 -14.99 2.23 1.28
C LEU A 480 -15.81 1.67 2.43
N PHE A 481 -17.13 1.76 2.30
CA PHE A 481 -18.08 1.20 3.27
C PHE A 481 -19.35 0.75 2.55
N TYR A 482 -20.07 -0.19 3.15
CA TYR A 482 -21.34 -0.68 2.62
C TYR A 482 -22.43 0.39 2.77
N ASP A 483 -23.37 0.43 1.81
CA ASP A 483 -24.62 1.20 1.91
C ASP A 483 -25.62 0.48 2.84
N ASP A 484 -25.25 0.43 4.11
CA ASP A 484 -26.06 -0.09 5.19
C ASP A 484 -26.11 0.94 6.34
N PRO A 485 -27.10 0.89 7.24
CA PRO A 485 -27.23 1.94 8.25
C PRO A 485 -26.18 1.87 9.38
N TRP A 486 -25.38 0.79 9.50
CA TRP A 486 -24.17 0.77 10.34
C TRP A 486 -22.98 1.50 9.67
N GLN A 487 -23.02 1.70 8.34
CA GLN A 487 -21.88 2.11 7.52
C GLN A 487 -20.69 1.15 7.72
N THR A 488 -20.97 -0.14 7.54
CA THR A 488 -20.01 -1.21 7.80
C THR A 488 -18.78 -1.04 6.89
N PRO A 489 -17.54 -1.14 7.41
CA PRO A 489 -16.34 -1.07 6.58
C PRO A 489 -16.33 -2.07 5.42
N PHE A 490 -15.92 -1.65 4.22
CA PHE A 490 -15.73 -2.54 3.09
C PHE A 490 -14.25 -2.91 2.97
N LEU A 491 -13.92 -4.20 3.16
CA LEU A 491 -12.54 -4.67 3.27
C LEU A 491 -11.98 -5.11 1.92
N ALA A 492 -11.83 -4.18 0.97
CA ALA A 492 -11.23 -4.48 -0.32
C ALA A 492 -9.74 -4.80 -0.19
N ASP A 493 -9.30 -5.85 -0.86
CA ASP A 493 -7.90 -6.18 -1.07
C ASP A 493 -7.53 -5.92 -2.54
N ASN A 494 -6.25 -5.65 -2.80
CA ASN A 494 -5.69 -5.48 -4.15
C ASN A 494 -6.20 -4.24 -4.94
N LEU A 495 -6.24 -3.09 -4.28
CA LEU A 495 -6.50 -1.79 -4.92
C LEU A 495 -5.29 -1.31 -5.72
N CYS A 496 -5.56 -0.63 -6.84
CA CYS A 496 -4.62 0.14 -7.62
C CYS A 496 -4.98 1.62 -7.54
N ILE A 497 -4.05 2.43 -7.05
CA ILE A 497 -4.18 3.88 -6.95
C ILE A 497 -3.42 4.49 -8.12
N LYS A 498 -4.09 5.30 -8.93
CA LYS A 498 -3.50 6.01 -10.06
C LYS A 498 -3.64 7.52 -9.86
N THR A 499 -2.57 8.26 -10.12
CA THR A 499 -2.54 9.73 -10.18
C THR A 499 -2.39 10.16 -11.63
N ASN A 500 -3.31 10.99 -12.14
CA ASN A 500 -3.30 11.44 -13.54
C ASN A 500 -3.10 10.28 -14.55
N SER A 501 -3.78 9.14 -14.30
CA SER A 501 -3.68 7.88 -15.07
C SER A 501 -2.36 7.10 -14.96
N ILE A 502 -1.41 7.53 -14.15
CA ILE A 502 -0.17 6.81 -13.84
C ILE A 502 -0.33 6.07 -12.53
N VAL A 503 0.14 4.82 -12.46
CA VAL A 503 0.11 4.02 -11.23
C VAL A 503 0.97 4.68 -10.15
N HIS A 504 0.36 4.98 -9.01
CA HIS A 504 1.02 5.46 -7.79
C HIS A 504 1.31 4.29 -6.85
N ALA A 505 0.31 3.44 -6.59
CA ALA A 505 0.43 2.27 -5.73
C ALA A 505 -0.40 1.10 -6.26
N GLU A 506 0.08 -0.12 -6.10
CA GLU A 506 -0.61 -1.35 -6.45
C GLU A 506 -0.67 -2.30 -5.27
N LYS A 507 -1.60 -3.26 -5.31
CA LYS A 507 -1.79 -4.27 -4.25
C LYS A 507 -2.07 -3.64 -2.88
N VAL A 508 -2.76 -2.50 -2.88
CA VAL A 508 -3.10 -1.77 -1.67
C VAL A 508 -4.29 -2.45 -1.00
N ASN A 509 -4.18 -2.72 0.30
CA ASN A 509 -5.26 -3.32 1.08
C ASN A 509 -5.86 -2.25 2.00
N LEU A 510 -7.19 -2.28 2.15
CA LEU A 510 -7.85 -1.46 3.15
C LEU A 510 -7.62 -2.04 4.55
N ASN A 511 -7.58 -1.16 5.54
CA ASN A 511 -7.45 -1.56 6.93
C ASN A 511 -8.65 -2.45 7.34
N LYS A 512 -8.35 -3.56 8.03
CA LYS A 512 -9.31 -4.61 8.40
C LYS A 512 -9.94 -4.41 9.79
N SER A 513 -9.72 -3.26 10.41
CA SER A 513 -10.35 -2.87 11.68
C SER A 513 -11.88 -2.91 11.58
N ALA A 514 -12.53 -3.29 12.69
CA ALA A 514 -13.99 -3.27 12.80
C ALA A 514 -14.55 -1.84 12.97
N ASN A 515 -13.68 -0.89 13.36
CA ASN A 515 -14.09 0.48 13.65
C ASN A 515 -14.60 1.19 12.39
N LYS A 516 -15.72 1.88 12.54
CA LYS A 516 -16.28 2.73 11.48
C LYS A 516 -15.29 3.80 11.01
N SER A 517 -15.23 4.03 9.72
CA SER A 517 -14.39 5.06 9.11
C SER A 517 -15.06 6.44 9.08
N THR A 518 -14.23 7.48 9.12
CA THR A 518 -14.64 8.88 9.05
C THR A 518 -13.89 9.60 7.93
N GLU A 519 -14.44 10.73 7.48
CA GLU A 519 -13.70 11.63 6.59
C GLU A 519 -12.61 12.38 7.36
N SER A 520 -11.59 12.82 6.63
CA SER A 520 -10.48 13.61 7.13
C SER A 520 -10.33 14.86 6.28
N GLU A 521 -9.95 15.97 6.93
CA GLU A 521 -9.71 17.28 6.29
C GLU A 521 -8.22 17.59 6.12
N THR A 522 -7.34 16.85 6.81
CA THR A 522 -5.89 17.06 6.79
C THR A 522 -5.16 15.73 6.51
N ALA A 523 -3.95 15.83 5.92
CA ALA A 523 -3.10 14.67 5.67
C ALA A 523 -2.76 13.89 6.95
N ILE A 524 -2.47 14.61 8.04
CA ILE A 524 -2.11 14.00 9.34
C ILE A 524 -3.28 13.16 9.86
N HIS A 525 -4.49 13.73 9.91
CA HIS A 525 -5.66 12.99 10.36
C HIS A 525 -5.99 11.83 9.41
N ALA A 526 -5.79 12.00 8.10
CA ALA A 526 -6.00 10.93 7.13
C ALA A 526 -5.11 9.71 7.39
N ILE A 527 -3.81 9.93 7.61
CA ILE A 527 -2.86 8.86 7.95
C ILE A 527 -3.21 8.22 9.31
N GLU A 528 -3.37 9.02 10.36
CA GLU A 528 -3.66 8.51 11.72
C GLU A 528 -4.96 7.71 11.79
N THR A 529 -6.01 8.16 11.10
CA THR A 529 -7.30 7.46 11.08
C THR A 529 -7.26 6.23 10.19
N SER A 530 -6.42 6.20 9.15
CA SER A 530 -6.25 5.03 8.28
C SER A 530 -5.63 3.83 9.00
N GLU A 531 -4.91 4.05 10.10
CA GLU A 531 -4.32 2.98 10.93
C GLU A 531 -5.32 2.36 11.92
N LYS A 532 -6.39 3.08 12.28
CA LYS A 532 -7.31 2.69 13.36
C LYS A 532 -8.70 2.30 12.89
N GLN A 533 -9.13 2.80 11.74
CA GLN A 533 -10.47 2.62 11.19
C GLN A 533 -10.47 1.57 10.07
N GLY A 534 -11.59 0.88 9.88
CA GLY A 534 -11.78 -0.11 8.84
C GLY A 534 -12.14 0.48 7.49
N GLY A 535 -11.83 -0.24 6.42
CA GLY A 535 -12.25 0.12 5.05
C GLY A 535 -11.56 1.39 4.53
N VAL A 536 -10.40 1.73 5.08
CA VAL A 536 -9.65 2.94 4.71
C VAL A 536 -8.18 2.64 4.43
N THR A 537 -7.58 3.49 3.61
CA THR A 537 -6.14 3.62 3.42
C THR A 537 -5.84 5.08 3.07
N ALA A 538 -4.63 5.58 3.33
CA ALA A 538 -4.26 6.95 3.04
C ALA A 538 -2.83 7.06 2.53
N PHE A 539 -2.61 8.06 1.68
CA PHE A 539 -1.32 8.39 1.08
C PHE A 539 -1.11 9.89 1.24
N ASP A 540 0.05 10.33 1.72
CA ASP A 540 0.43 11.74 1.84
C ASP A 540 1.62 12.11 0.95
N ASP A 541 1.98 11.22 0.02
CA ASP A 541 3.14 11.29 -0.85
C ASP A 541 2.80 11.50 -2.34
N LEU A 542 1.56 11.91 -2.65
CA LEU A 542 1.16 12.17 -4.03
C LEU A 542 1.95 13.35 -4.57
N LYS A 543 2.35 13.27 -5.85
CA LYS A 543 3.03 14.38 -6.54
C LYS A 543 2.22 15.66 -6.47
N SER A 544 2.88 16.80 -6.31
CA SER A 544 2.25 18.12 -6.23
C SER A 544 1.36 18.43 -7.44
N ASN A 545 1.75 17.98 -8.64
CA ASN A 545 0.99 18.13 -9.89
C ASN A 545 -0.16 17.11 -10.07
N THR A 546 -0.52 16.35 -9.04
CA THR A 546 -1.68 15.45 -9.09
C THR A 546 -2.97 16.28 -9.15
N ASP A 547 -3.81 16.03 -10.15
CA ASP A 547 -5.12 16.68 -10.28
C ASP A 547 -6.26 15.69 -10.09
N VAL A 548 -6.03 14.44 -10.48
CA VAL A 548 -7.00 13.36 -10.44
C VAL A 548 -6.37 12.16 -9.75
N VAL A 549 -7.10 11.60 -8.79
CA VAL A 549 -6.81 10.29 -8.18
C VAL A 549 -7.90 9.31 -8.61
N THR A 550 -7.49 8.15 -9.12
CA THR A 550 -8.37 7.05 -9.50
C THR A 550 -8.01 5.82 -8.68
N VAL A 551 -9.01 5.18 -8.10
CA VAL A 551 -8.90 3.99 -7.27
C VAL A 551 -9.62 2.85 -7.98
N GLU A 552 -8.90 1.79 -8.32
CA GLU A 552 -9.43 0.61 -9.01
C GLU A 552 -9.28 -0.62 -8.14
N MET A 553 -10.37 -1.35 -7.89
CA MET A 553 -10.30 -2.70 -7.29
C MET A 553 -9.91 -3.72 -8.35
N VAL A 554 -8.62 -4.02 -8.44
CA VAL A 554 -8.06 -4.93 -9.44
C VAL A 554 -8.24 -6.36 -8.92
N GLY A 555 -9.14 -7.13 -9.52
CA GLY A 555 -9.36 -8.51 -9.06
C GLY A 555 -8.10 -9.36 -9.19
N GLU A 556 -7.82 -10.23 -8.22
CA GLU A 556 -6.67 -11.15 -8.30
C GLU A 556 -6.84 -12.17 -9.45
N PRO A 557 -5.78 -12.50 -10.20
CA PRO A 557 -5.86 -13.52 -11.24
C PRO A 557 -6.33 -14.88 -10.68
N GLY A 558 -7.38 -15.45 -11.30
CA GLY A 558 -7.94 -16.75 -10.90
C GLY A 558 -8.89 -16.71 -9.69
N ILE A 559 -9.17 -15.53 -9.10
CA ILE A 559 -10.00 -15.41 -7.89
C ILE A 559 -11.43 -15.94 -8.08
N GLU A 560 -12.04 -15.70 -9.24
CA GLU A 560 -13.41 -16.19 -9.55
C GLU A 560 -13.52 -17.71 -9.50
N LYS A 561 -12.46 -18.43 -9.90
CA LYS A 561 -12.42 -19.89 -9.81
C LYS A 561 -12.37 -20.33 -8.34
N GLN A 562 -11.52 -19.70 -7.53
CA GLN A 562 -11.39 -20.03 -6.11
C GLN A 562 -12.69 -19.73 -5.32
N ILE A 563 -13.40 -18.66 -5.70
CA ILE A 563 -14.72 -18.33 -5.17
C ILE A 563 -15.70 -19.45 -5.49
N LYS A 564 -15.80 -19.86 -6.76
CA LYS A 564 -16.68 -20.97 -7.19
C LYS A 564 -16.36 -22.29 -6.49
N ASP A 565 -15.08 -22.63 -6.37
CA ASP A 565 -14.64 -23.85 -5.70
C ASP A 565 -15.04 -23.83 -4.20
N SER A 566 -14.95 -22.66 -3.55
CA SER A 566 -15.39 -22.48 -2.16
C SER A 566 -16.91 -22.57 -2.03
N GLN A 567 -17.67 -21.93 -2.94
CA GLN A 567 -19.14 -22.02 -2.98
C GLN A 567 -19.60 -23.48 -3.13
N ALA A 568 -19.01 -24.23 -4.05
CA ALA A 568 -19.34 -25.63 -4.28
C ALA A 568 -18.94 -26.55 -3.12
N LEU A 569 -17.90 -26.21 -2.35
CA LEU A 569 -17.55 -26.92 -1.10
C LEU A 569 -18.63 -26.68 -0.04
N ILE A 570 -18.98 -25.41 0.19
CA ILE A 570 -20.00 -25.01 1.17
C ILE A 570 -21.34 -25.68 0.84
N GLU A 571 -21.77 -25.61 -0.41
CA GLU A 571 -23.00 -26.24 -0.88
C GLU A 571 -23.02 -27.76 -0.62
N ARG A 572 -21.96 -28.48 -1.00
CA ARG A 572 -21.86 -29.93 -0.76
C ARG A 572 -21.90 -30.29 0.73
N ARG A 573 -21.26 -29.49 1.59
CA ARG A 573 -21.29 -29.71 3.05
C ARG A 573 -22.69 -29.46 3.61
N LEU A 574 -23.33 -28.35 3.23
CA LEU A 574 -24.71 -28.05 3.60
C LEU A 574 -25.69 -29.14 3.14
N ASP A 575 -25.53 -29.62 1.91
CA ASP A 575 -26.34 -30.72 1.36
C ASP A 575 -26.15 -32.01 2.14
N SER A 576 -24.90 -32.39 2.42
CA SER A 576 -24.58 -33.56 3.23
C SER A 576 -25.22 -33.49 4.62
N VAL A 577 -25.16 -32.32 5.28
CA VAL A 577 -25.82 -32.09 6.57
C VAL A 577 -27.33 -32.28 6.43
N TYR A 578 -27.96 -31.65 5.44
CA TYR A 578 -29.41 -31.77 5.20
C TYR A 578 -29.83 -33.22 4.95
N VAL A 579 -29.14 -33.94 4.06
CA VAL A 579 -29.45 -35.33 3.71
C VAL A 579 -29.34 -36.24 4.93
N GLN A 580 -28.29 -36.08 5.75
CA GLN A 580 -28.09 -36.88 6.95
C GLN A 580 -29.18 -36.62 7.99
N VAL A 581 -29.49 -35.34 8.26
CA VAL A 581 -30.56 -34.95 9.18
C VAL A 581 -31.91 -35.47 8.69
N SER A 582 -32.27 -35.21 7.44
CA SER A 582 -33.54 -35.65 6.83
C SER A 582 -33.73 -37.16 6.97
N LYS A 583 -32.69 -37.96 6.69
CA LYS A 583 -32.71 -39.42 6.85
C LYS A 583 -32.84 -39.85 8.30
N ALA A 584 -32.12 -39.22 9.22
CA ALA A 584 -32.16 -39.56 10.63
C ALA A 584 -33.49 -39.17 11.29
N MET A 585 -34.15 -38.12 10.80
CA MET A 585 -35.43 -37.61 11.30
C MET A 585 -36.66 -38.35 10.76
N GLN A 586 -36.52 -39.29 9.82
CA GLN A 586 -37.64 -40.05 9.24
C GLN A 586 -38.60 -40.68 10.26
N PRO A 587 -38.14 -41.30 11.38
CA PRO A 587 -39.05 -41.84 12.39
C PRO A 587 -39.92 -40.77 13.05
N PHE A 588 -39.35 -39.61 13.35
CA PHE A 588 -40.08 -38.46 13.90
C PHE A 588 -41.01 -37.83 12.87
N ALA A 589 -40.56 -37.72 11.61
CA ALA A 589 -41.34 -37.12 10.54
C ALA A 589 -42.57 -37.96 10.22
N LEU A 590 -42.44 -39.29 10.28
CA LEU A 590 -43.56 -40.21 10.16
C LEU A 590 -44.56 -40.06 11.30
N GLN A 591 -44.07 -40.01 12.53
CA GLN A 591 -44.92 -39.82 13.71
C GLN A 591 -45.66 -38.47 13.64
N TRP A 592 -44.97 -37.41 13.20
CA TRP A 592 -45.56 -36.09 12.95
C TRP A 592 -46.61 -36.11 11.84
N GLN A 593 -46.34 -36.80 10.73
CA GLN A 593 -47.28 -36.91 9.62
C GLN A 593 -48.52 -37.74 10.00
N THR A 594 -48.36 -38.79 10.79
CA THR A 594 -49.46 -39.70 11.14
C THR A 594 -50.29 -39.21 12.32
N ARG A 595 -49.65 -38.56 13.30
CA ARG A 595 -50.30 -38.13 14.56
C ARG A 595 -50.40 -36.61 14.72
N GLY A 596 -49.81 -35.82 13.82
CA GLY A 596 -49.86 -34.36 13.89
C GLY A 596 -49.41 -33.84 15.25
N ILE A 597 -50.13 -32.84 15.76
CA ILE A 597 -49.89 -32.23 17.07
C ILE A 597 -49.97 -33.26 18.22
N ALA A 598 -50.74 -34.35 18.06
CA ALA A 598 -50.82 -35.43 19.06
C ALA A 598 -49.48 -36.11 19.35
N SER A 599 -48.55 -36.09 18.39
CA SER A 599 -47.20 -36.65 18.58
C SER A 599 -46.35 -35.86 19.56
N LEU A 600 -46.71 -34.60 19.85
CA LEU A 600 -46.02 -33.78 20.85
C LEU A 600 -46.21 -34.34 22.27
N ALA A 601 -47.34 -35.00 22.53
CA ALA A 601 -47.67 -35.58 23.82
C ALA A 601 -46.71 -36.73 24.23
N ASP A 602 -46.10 -37.41 23.26
CA ASP A 602 -45.18 -38.54 23.53
C ASP A 602 -43.88 -38.12 24.24
N GLY A 603 -43.59 -36.82 24.31
CA GLY A 603 -42.46 -36.23 25.05
C GLY A 603 -42.85 -35.50 26.34
N ILE A 604 -44.14 -35.48 26.69
CA ILE A 604 -44.67 -34.81 27.88
C ILE A 604 -44.89 -35.89 28.95
N ASP A 605 -44.02 -35.98 29.96
CA ASP A 605 -44.24 -36.86 31.12
C ASP A 605 -45.58 -36.50 31.81
N ASP A 606 -46.39 -37.50 32.15
CA ASP A 606 -47.75 -37.45 32.76
C ASP A 606 -47.86 -36.67 34.10
N GLY A 607 -46.81 -35.98 34.56
CA GLY A 607 -46.75 -35.36 35.89
C GLY A 607 -46.61 -33.84 35.93
N ILE A 608 -46.59 -33.11 34.81
CA ILE A 608 -46.08 -31.72 34.78
C ILE A 608 -47.03 -30.75 34.07
N VAL A 609 -47.90 -30.12 34.86
CA VAL A 609 -48.80 -29.05 34.44
C VAL A 609 -48.57 -27.87 35.38
N ASP A 610 -47.71 -26.92 34.97
CA ASP A 610 -47.53 -25.59 35.59
C ASP A 610 -46.58 -24.74 34.72
N TRP A 611 -47.09 -24.15 33.63
CA TRP A 611 -46.36 -23.25 32.73
C TRP A 611 -47.13 -21.93 32.59
N GLY A 612 -46.44 -20.79 32.60
CA GLY A 612 -47.07 -19.47 32.41
C GLY A 612 -47.63 -19.29 30.99
N LYS A 613 -48.64 -18.41 30.86
CA LYS A 613 -49.43 -18.19 29.64
C LYS A 613 -48.61 -17.95 28.36
N ASP A 614 -47.52 -17.19 28.45
CA ASP A 614 -46.67 -16.84 27.30
C ASP A 614 -46.00 -18.07 26.65
N PHE A 615 -45.79 -19.14 27.41
CA PHE A 615 -45.20 -20.39 26.90
C PHE A 615 -46.26 -21.42 26.49
N THR A 616 -47.46 -21.39 27.08
CA THR A 616 -48.55 -22.28 26.67
C THR A 616 -49.04 -21.96 25.26
N ASP A 617 -49.02 -20.69 24.88
CA ASP A 617 -49.41 -20.25 23.53
C ASP A 617 -48.48 -20.83 22.45
N MET A 618 -47.20 -21.09 22.77
CA MET A 618 -46.23 -21.73 21.86
C MET A 618 -46.54 -23.21 21.57
N PHE A 619 -47.34 -23.86 22.40
CA PHE A 619 -47.81 -25.24 22.17
C PHE A 619 -49.18 -25.30 21.52
N SER A 620 -49.77 -24.14 21.21
CA SER A 620 -51.06 -24.06 20.54
C SER A 620 -50.97 -24.47 19.08
N GLN A 621 -52.10 -24.94 18.54
CA GLN A 621 -52.26 -25.17 17.11
C GLN A 621 -52.04 -23.90 16.29
N ASP A 622 -52.43 -22.73 16.83
CA ASP A 622 -52.27 -21.44 16.16
C ASP A 622 -50.80 -21.05 16.04
N PHE A 623 -49.99 -21.27 17.08
CA PHE A 623 -48.54 -21.04 17.01
C PHE A 623 -47.88 -21.93 15.96
N TRP A 624 -48.12 -23.24 15.97
CA TRP A 624 -47.49 -24.15 15.00
C TRP A 624 -47.97 -23.91 13.57
N SER A 625 -49.22 -23.46 13.40
CA SER A 625 -49.73 -23.01 12.11
C SER A 625 -49.04 -21.72 11.64
N SER A 626 -48.86 -20.74 12.53
CA SER A 626 -48.12 -19.51 12.25
C SER A 626 -46.65 -19.81 11.91
N PHE A 627 -45.97 -20.59 12.77
CA PHE A 627 -44.60 -21.05 12.59
C PHE A 627 -44.39 -21.70 11.22
N GLY A 628 -45.24 -22.68 10.87
CA GLY A 628 -45.16 -23.36 9.58
C GLY A 628 -45.44 -22.45 8.38
N ASN A 629 -46.25 -21.40 8.54
CA ASN A 629 -46.48 -20.40 7.51
C ASN A 629 -45.28 -19.45 7.35
N THR A 630 -44.67 -19.02 8.45
CA THR A 630 -43.48 -18.14 8.44
C THR A 630 -42.26 -18.86 7.86
N VAL A 631 -42.03 -20.13 8.22
CA VAL A 631 -40.98 -20.98 7.62
C VAL A 631 -41.24 -21.16 6.13
N TRP A 632 -42.49 -21.43 5.73
CA TRP A 632 -42.86 -21.52 4.32
C TRP A 632 -42.60 -20.22 3.56
N ASP A 633 -43.01 -19.08 4.12
CA ASP A 633 -42.82 -17.77 3.50
C ASP A 633 -41.35 -17.42 3.36
N ALA A 634 -40.51 -17.81 4.32
CA ALA A 634 -39.06 -17.70 4.23
C ALA A 634 -38.53 -18.58 3.09
N GLY A 635 -38.92 -19.86 3.04
CA GLY A 635 -38.52 -20.79 1.97
C GLY A 635 -38.95 -20.34 0.58
N ALA A 636 -40.20 -19.92 0.41
CA ALA A 636 -40.71 -19.35 -0.83
C ALA A 636 -39.91 -18.09 -1.23
N SER A 637 -39.54 -17.24 -0.27
CA SER A 637 -38.67 -16.07 -0.51
C SER A 637 -37.31 -16.47 -1.05
N VAL A 638 -36.68 -17.45 -0.41
CA VAL A 638 -35.34 -17.92 -0.75
C VAL A 638 -35.36 -18.56 -2.14
N LEU A 639 -36.36 -19.40 -2.43
CA LEU A 639 -36.57 -20.02 -3.75
C LEU A 639 -36.84 -18.97 -4.84
N ASP A 640 -37.75 -18.03 -4.60
CA ASP A 640 -38.11 -16.98 -5.55
C ASP A 640 -36.92 -16.04 -5.84
N THR A 641 -36.06 -15.81 -4.84
CA THR A 641 -34.85 -15.00 -4.98
C THR A 641 -33.74 -15.80 -5.68
N GLY A 642 -33.54 -17.07 -5.29
CA GLY A 642 -32.58 -17.97 -5.89
C GLY A 642 -32.85 -18.26 -7.36
N ALA A 643 -34.11 -18.40 -7.76
CA ALA A 643 -34.48 -18.56 -9.16
C ALA A 643 -34.05 -17.38 -10.07
N VAL A 644 -33.76 -16.21 -9.48
CA VAL A 644 -33.28 -15.02 -10.21
C VAL A 644 -31.77 -14.84 -10.08
N TYR A 645 -31.20 -15.08 -8.89
CA TYR A 645 -29.82 -14.69 -8.58
C TYR A 645 -28.86 -15.86 -8.32
N ALA A 646 -29.34 -17.10 -8.19
CA ALA A 646 -28.57 -18.30 -7.88
C ALA A 646 -29.24 -19.59 -8.41
N SER A 647 -29.60 -19.62 -9.71
CA SER A 647 -30.41 -20.70 -10.28
C SER A 647 -29.77 -22.08 -10.16
N GLU A 648 -28.46 -22.19 -10.41
CA GLU A 648 -27.71 -23.46 -10.33
C GLU A 648 -27.78 -24.07 -8.93
N ALA A 649 -27.61 -23.26 -7.88
CA ALA A 649 -27.75 -23.72 -6.50
C ALA A 649 -29.18 -24.19 -6.19
N ILE A 650 -30.20 -23.48 -6.69
CA ILE A 650 -31.60 -23.89 -6.51
C ILE A 650 -31.91 -25.18 -7.25
N ASP A 651 -31.37 -25.38 -8.46
CA ASP A 651 -31.58 -26.60 -9.24
C ASP A 651 -30.97 -27.81 -8.52
N ASN A 652 -29.76 -27.68 -7.97
CA ASN A 652 -29.11 -28.71 -7.16
C ASN A 652 -29.91 -29.03 -5.88
N ILE A 653 -30.37 -27.99 -5.18
CA ILE A 653 -31.22 -28.14 -4.00
C ILE A 653 -32.53 -28.87 -4.34
N GLN A 654 -33.17 -28.53 -5.46
CA GLN A 654 -34.39 -29.19 -5.93
C GLN A 654 -34.15 -30.67 -6.22
N GLN A 655 -33.03 -31.01 -6.88
CA GLN A 655 -32.66 -32.40 -7.12
C GLN A 655 -32.47 -33.17 -5.81
N SER A 656 -31.71 -32.62 -4.86
CA SER A 656 -31.51 -33.22 -3.54
C SER A 656 -32.84 -33.45 -2.81
N LEU A 657 -33.75 -32.46 -2.84
CA LEU A 657 -35.09 -32.57 -2.28
C LEU A 657 -35.90 -33.71 -2.93
N GLU A 658 -35.91 -33.81 -4.26
CA GLU A 658 -36.60 -34.87 -4.98
C GLU A 658 -36.09 -36.28 -4.59
N GLU A 659 -34.77 -36.43 -4.44
CA GLU A 659 -34.14 -37.67 -4.01
C GLU A 659 -34.54 -38.05 -2.58
N GLN A 660 -34.58 -37.09 -1.65
CA GLN A 660 -35.02 -37.32 -0.28
C GLN A 660 -36.51 -37.68 -0.20
N VAL A 661 -37.37 -37.04 -1.01
CA VAL A 661 -38.80 -37.36 -1.08
C VAL A 661 -39.00 -38.80 -1.56
N LYS A 662 -38.28 -39.24 -2.59
CA LYS A 662 -38.32 -40.62 -3.10
C LYS A 662 -37.84 -41.62 -2.03
N ALA A 663 -36.76 -41.31 -1.32
CA ALA A 663 -36.21 -42.15 -0.26
C ALA A 663 -37.16 -42.28 0.95
N GLY A 664 -37.78 -41.17 1.38
CA GLY A 664 -38.74 -41.16 2.48
C GLY A 664 -40.03 -41.93 2.17
N ALA A 665 -40.53 -41.84 0.93
CA ALA A 665 -41.66 -42.65 0.46
C ALA A 665 -41.33 -44.16 0.50
N GLY A 666 -40.14 -44.55 0.04
CA GLY A 666 -39.69 -45.95 0.11
C GLY A 666 -39.57 -46.49 1.54
N TRP A 667 -39.12 -45.67 2.49
CA TRP A 667 -39.03 -46.03 3.91
C TRP A 667 -40.42 -46.22 4.56
N TYR A 668 -41.37 -45.31 4.29
CA TYR A 668 -42.76 -45.42 4.77
C TYR A 668 -43.42 -46.72 4.30
N LEU A 669 -43.26 -47.04 3.01
CA LEU A 669 -43.83 -48.23 2.38
C LEU A 669 -43.22 -49.54 2.90
N SER A 670 -41.96 -49.53 3.34
CA SER A 670 -41.30 -50.71 3.91
C SER A 670 -41.75 -51.07 5.34
N ASN A 671 -42.42 -50.15 6.04
CA ASN A 671 -42.87 -50.30 7.42
C ASN A 671 -44.40 -50.43 7.57
N THR A 672 -45.14 -50.52 6.47
CA THR A 672 -46.59 -50.81 6.45
C THR A 672 -46.85 -52.18 5.83
N THR A 673 -47.78 -52.98 6.39
CA THR A 673 -48.05 -54.36 5.93
C THR A 673 -48.92 -54.47 4.66
N LYS A 674 -49.16 -53.37 3.92
CA LYS A 674 -49.92 -53.37 2.66
C LYS A 674 -49.05 -52.93 1.46
N PRO A 675 -49.17 -53.60 0.29
CA PRO A 675 -48.52 -53.15 -0.94
C PRO A 675 -49.10 -51.83 -1.49
N VAL A 676 -48.28 -51.09 -2.24
CA VAL A 676 -48.48 -49.68 -2.69
C VAL A 676 -49.77 -49.47 -3.50
N ASP A 677 -50.19 -50.51 -4.18
CA ASP A 677 -51.22 -50.55 -5.22
C ASP A 677 -52.64 -50.82 -4.67
N GLU A 678 -52.78 -51.06 -3.36
CA GLU A 678 -54.06 -51.39 -2.71
C GLU A 678 -54.56 -50.35 -1.68
N LEU A 679 -53.90 -49.18 -1.60
CA LEU A 679 -54.32 -48.08 -0.71
C LEU A 679 -55.27 -47.11 -1.41
N SER A 680 -56.42 -46.81 -0.79
CA SER A 680 -57.28 -45.71 -1.23
C SER A 680 -56.91 -44.40 -0.52
N LEU A 681 -57.12 -43.27 -1.19
CA LEU A 681 -57.00 -41.93 -0.60
C LEU A 681 -57.92 -41.71 0.62
N GLY A 682 -59.01 -42.48 0.72
CA GLY A 682 -59.94 -42.43 1.85
C GLY A 682 -59.36 -43.07 3.12
N ASP A 683 -58.62 -44.17 3.00
CA ASP A 683 -58.01 -44.87 4.15
C ASP A 683 -56.92 -44.03 4.83
N VAL A 684 -56.20 -43.22 4.06
CA VAL A 684 -55.20 -42.27 4.55
C VAL A 684 -55.89 -41.08 5.24
N ALA A 685 -56.97 -40.55 4.66
CA ALA A 685 -57.71 -39.42 5.23
C ALA A 685 -58.42 -39.75 6.56
N ASP A 686 -58.90 -40.99 6.73
CA ASP A 686 -59.59 -41.45 7.94
C ASP A 686 -58.62 -41.64 9.14
N LEU A 687 -57.39 -42.10 8.85
CA LEU A 687 -56.28 -42.17 9.82
C LEU A 687 -55.80 -40.79 10.26
N PHE A 688 -55.70 -39.84 9.31
CA PHE A 688 -55.34 -38.45 9.58
C PHE A 688 -56.40 -37.72 10.42
N SER A 689 -57.69 -38.00 10.20
CA SER A 689 -58.79 -37.32 10.90
C SER A 689 -58.90 -37.75 12.37
N LYS A 690 -58.77 -39.07 12.66
CA LYS A 690 -58.76 -39.60 14.04
C LYS A 690 -57.57 -39.14 14.87
N ALA A 691 -56.38 -39.05 14.26
CA ALA A 691 -55.19 -38.68 14.99
C ALA A 691 -55.13 -37.18 15.35
N ILE A 692 -55.85 -36.33 14.59
CA ILE A 692 -56.04 -34.91 14.89
C ILE A 692 -57.05 -34.72 16.03
N GLU A 693 -58.15 -35.49 16.07
CA GLU A 693 -59.16 -35.42 17.15
C GLU A 693 -58.61 -35.93 18.51
N ASP A 694 -57.96 -37.10 18.55
CA ASP A 694 -57.41 -37.68 19.80
C ASP A 694 -56.26 -36.85 20.39
N GLY A 695 -55.50 -36.13 19.56
CA GLY A 695 -54.40 -35.26 19.99
C GLY A 695 -54.84 -33.92 20.56
N ALA A 696 -55.91 -33.35 20.03
CA ALA A 696 -56.42 -32.06 20.45
C ALA A 696 -57.11 -32.10 21.83
N GLU A 697 -57.73 -33.22 22.20
CA GLU A 697 -58.30 -33.45 23.54
C GLU A 697 -57.21 -33.68 24.60
N SER A 698 -56.20 -34.52 24.31
CA SER A 698 -55.09 -34.82 25.23
C SER A 698 -54.29 -33.58 25.65
N LEU A 699 -54.04 -32.64 24.73
CA LEU A 699 -53.28 -31.41 25.00
C LEU A 699 -54.07 -30.38 25.81
N ARG A 700 -55.40 -30.38 25.69
CA ARG A 700 -56.29 -29.40 26.34
C ARG A 700 -56.43 -29.66 27.85
N ASP A 701 -56.36 -30.93 28.28
CA ASP A 701 -56.45 -31.33 29.70
C ASP A 701 -55.14 -31.13 30.50
N MET A 702 -53.99 -30.90 29.83
CA MET A 702 -52.66 -30.76 30.45
C MET A 702 -52.23 -29.30 30.77
N MET A 703 -53.17 -28.35 30.90
CA MET A 703 -52.87 -26.91 31.03
C MET A 703 -53.57 -26.24 32.24
N LEU A 704 -52.85 -26.14 33.37
CA LEU A 704 -53.11 -25.31 34.55
C LEU A 704 -51.76 -24.81 35.14
N ASP A 705 -51.84 -23.80 36.01
CA ASP A 705 -50.92 -22.64 36.12
C ASP A 705 -50.13 -22.55 37.45
N ASN A 706 -48.81 -22.25 37.38
CA ASN A 706 -48.02 -21.40 38.32
C ASN A 706 -46.49 -21.43 38.03
N GLY A 707 -45.86 -20.26 37.82
CA GLY A 707 -44.48 -20.10 37.32
C GLY A 707 -43.27 -20.50 38.21
N ALA A 708 -43.46 -20.95 39.46
CA ALA A 708 -42.35 -21.18 40.40
C ALA A 708 -41.49 -22.43 40.08
N ARG A 709 -42.08 -23.47 39.46
CA ARG A 709 -41.40 -24.73 39.09
C ARG A 709 -40.64 -24.67 37.75
N LEU A 710 -40.92 -23.67 36.91
CA LEU A 710 -40.21 -23.42 35.65
C LEU A 710 -38.73 -23.12 35.91
N LYS A 711 -38.45 -22.32 36.94
CA LYS A 711 -37.09 -21.96 37.38
C LYS A 711 -36.29 -23.20 37.80
N GLU A 712 -36.89 -24.12 38.56
CA GLU A 712 -36.25 -25.37 39.00
C GLU A 712 -35.87 -26.29 37.83
N LYS A 713 -36.72 -26.39 36.79
CA LYS A 713 -36.42 -27.21 35.61
C LYS A 713 -35.45 -26.55 34.63
N LEU A 714 -35.43 -25.23 34.56
CA LEU A 714 -34.41 -24.52 33.78
C LEU A 714 -33.02 -24.66 34.41
N LEU A 715 -32.90 -24.78 35.74
CA LEU A 715 -31.64 -25.15 36.41
C LEU A 715 -31.10 -26.53 35.98
N GLU A 716 -31.95 -27.43 35.46
CA GLU A 716 -31.49 -28.73 34.91
C GLU A 716 -30.84 -28.60 33.52
N PHE A 717 -31.12 -27.50 32.80
CA PHE A 717 -30.66 -27.25 31.43
C PHE A 717 -29.70 -26.06 31.31
N TYR A 718 -29.70 -25.15 32.28
CA TYR A 718 -28.99 -23.88 32.29
C TYR A 718 -28.38 -23.64 33.68
N ASP A 719 -27.15 -23.10 33.72
CA ASP A 719 -26.46 -22.81 34.97
C ASP A 719 -27.09 -21.61 35.75
N ASP A 720 -27.82 -20.72 35.04
CA ASP A 720 -28.58 -19.60 35.62
C ASP A 720 -30.04 -19.61 35.12
N ALA A 721 -30.97 -19.91 36.02
CA ALA A 721 -32.37 -20.05 35.66
C ALA A 721 -33.19 -18.77 35.62
N GLU A 722 -32.73 -17.66 36.22
CA GLU A 722 -33.47 -16.38 36.07
C GLU A 722 -33.25 -15.79 34.67
N ASP A 723 -31.99 -15.76 34.22
CA ASP A 723 -31.62 -15.31 32.89
C ASP A 723 -32.22 -16.22 31.79
N ALA A 724 -32.20 -17.54 32.00
CA ALA A 724 -32.76 -18.49 31.03
C ALA A 724 -34.28 -18.39 30.86
N VAL A 725 -35.05 -18.09 31.93
CA VAL A 725 -36.51 -17.87 31.84
C VAL A 725 -36.81 -16.65 30.99
N GLU A 726 -36.15 -15.53 31.29
CA GLU A 726 -36.41 -14.26 30.60
C GLU A 726 -35.99 -14.35 29.13
N ARG A 727 -34.84 -14.96 28.86
CA ARG A 727 -34.37 -15.23 27.51
C ARG A 727 -35.34 -16.10 26.70
N ALA A 728 -35.89 -17.15 27.31
CA ALA A 728 -36.90 -18.00 26.66
C ALA A 728 -38.19 -17.24 26.35
N ARG A 729 -38.60 -16.34 27.24
CA ARG A 729 -39.75 -15.46 27.03
C ARG A 729 -39.52 -14.48 25.88
N LEU A 730 -38.33 -13.89 25.79
CA LEU A 730 -37.98 -12.96 24.73
C LEU A 730 -37.85 -13.66 23.37
N ILE A 731 -37.30 -14.87 23.33
CA ILE A 731 -37.29 -15.70 22.11
C ILE A 731 -38.72 -16.04 21.67
N ALA A 732 -39.63 -16.35 22.60
CA ALA A 732 -41.05 -16.56 22.31
C ALA A 732 -41.72 -15.29 21.76
N LYS A 733 -41.43 -14.12 22.36
CA LYS A 733 -41.95 -12.81 21.92
C LYS A 733 -41.53 -12.48 20.49
N TYR A 734 -40.27 -12.74 20.14
CA TYR A 734 -39.66 -12.37 18.85
C TYR A 734 -39.60 -13.51 17.82
N HIS A 735 -40.33 -14.62 18.02
CA HIS A 735 -40.21 -15.82 17.19
C HIS A 735 -40.43 -15.58 15.69
N GLU A 736 -41.41 -14.77 15.28
CA GLU A 736 -41.66 -14.47 13.87
C GLU A 736 -40.48 -13.74 13.22
N GLU A 737 -39.87 -12.80 13.95
CA GLU A 737 -38.71 -12.04 13.51
C GLU A 737 -37.47 -12.94 13.39
N ILE A 738 -37.29 -13.88 14.33
CA ILE A 738 -36.20 -14.87 14.31
C ILE A 738 -36.35 -15.79 13.09
N ILE A 739 -37.55 -16.28 12.79
CA ILE A 739 -37.79 -17.21 11.67
C ILE A 739 -37.69 -16.50 10.32
N ALA A 740 -37.94 -15.19 10.26
CA ALA A 740 -37.80 -14.40 9.03
C ALA A 740 -36.35 -14.10 8.63
N LEU A 741 -35.37 -14.38 9.49
CA LEU A 741 -33.96 -14.03 9.23
C LEU A 741 -33.32 -14.67 7.98
N PRO A 742 -33.56 -15.96 7.63
CA PRO A 742 -33.01 -16.54 6.40
C PRO A 742 -33.50 -15.80 5.16
N ARG A 743 -34.74 -15.28 5.22
CA ARG A 743 -35.28 -14.42 4.16
C ARG A 743 -34.48 -13.11 4.07
N TYR A 744 -34.17 -12.45 5.18
CA TYR A 744 -33.44 -11.18 5.13
C TYR A 744 -32.02 -11.35 4.57
N ILE A 745 -31.35 -12.46 4.90
CA ILE A 745 -30.03 -12.82 4.34
C ILE A 745 -30.14 -13.08 2.83
N ALA A 746 -31.09 -13.91 2.40
CA ALA A 746 -31.31 -14.19 0.97
C ALA A 746 -31.71 -12.94 0.18
N GLU A 747 -32.54 -12.05 0.74
CA GLU A 747 -32.94 -10.79 0.13
C GLU A 747 -31.84 -9.71 0.19
N ASN A 748 -30.70 -9.93 0.88
CA ASN A 748 -29.69 -8.91 1.16
C ASN A 748 -30.30 -7.65 1.83
N ASP A 749 -31.25 -7.85 2.75
CA ASP A 749 -31.96 -6.77 3.46
C ASP A 749 -31.23 -6.38 4.74
N ALA A 750 -30.13 -5.64 4.56
CA ALA A 750 -29.29 -5.17 5.66
C ALA A 750 -30.06 -4.34 6.70
N LYS A 751 -31.07 -3.57 6.27
CA LYS A 751 -31.86 -2.73 7.16
C LYS A 751 -32.79 -3.54 8.08
N ALA A 752 -33.44 -4.57 7.53
CA ALA A 752 -34.27 -5.47 8.34
C ALA A 752 -33.42 -6.26 9.35
N LEU A 753 -32.24 -6.72 8.93
CA LEU A 753 -31.27 -7.38 9.81
C LEU A 753 -30.78 -6.47 10.92
N GLN A 754 -30.44 -5.22 10.59
CA GLN A 754 -30.06 -4.25 11.60
C GLN A 754 -31.15 -4.00 12.60
N THR A 755 -32.38 -3.82 12.13
CA THR A 755 -33.53 -3.61 13.01
C THR A 755 -33.62 -4.78 14.00
N PHE A 756 -33.56 -6.03 13.51
CA PHE A 756 -33.55 -7.21 14.38
C PHE A 756 -32.39 -7.22 15.38
N ILE A 757 -31.17 -6.93 14.94
CA ILE A 757 -29.97 -6.95 15.81
C ILE A 757 -30.05 -5.86 16.89
N ASP A 758 -30.43 -4.64 16.50
CA ASP A 758 -30.45 -3.48 17.39
C ASP A 758 -31.68 -3.46 18.33
N THR A 759 -32.73 -4.24 18.02
CA THR A 759 -33.93 -4.38 18.87
C THR A 759 -34.06 -5.77 19.49
N ALA A 760 -34.50 -6.76 18.72
CA ALA A 760 -34.88 -8.08 19.23
C ALA A 760 -33.68 -8.83 19.82
N LEU A 761 -32.55 -8.88 19.11
CA LEU A 761 -31.36 -9.57 19.61
C LEU A 761 -30.78 -8.87 20.84
N LYS A 762 -30.77 -7.52 20.85
CA LYS A 762 -30.26 -6.75 21.99
C LYS A 762 -31.09 -6.98 23.26
N GLU A 763 -32.40 -7.19 23.12
CA GLU A 763 -33.25 -7.61 24.24
C GLU A 763 -32.99 -9.07 24.62
N ILE A 764 -32.97 -10.00 23.65
CA ILE A 764 -32.80 -11.44 23.89
C ILE A 764 -31.44 -11.78 24.51
N ALA A 765 -30.38 -11.16 24.00
CA ALA A 765 -28.99 -11.48 24.31
C ALA A 765 -28.08 -10.27 24.02
N PRO A 766 -28.00 -9.29 24.95
CA PRO A 766 -27.22 -8.06 24.74
C PRO A 766 -25.73 -8.33 24.49
N ASP A 767 -25.16 -9.36 25.13
CA ASP A 767 -23.76 -9.75 24.91
C ASP A 767 -23.52 -10.29 23.49
N TRP A 768 -24.51 -10.96 22.89
CA TRP A 768 -24.42 -11.48 21.54
C TRP A 768 -24.55 -10.38 20.49
N ALA A 769 -25.44 -9.41 20.74
CA ALA A 769 -25.53 -8.20 19.92
C ALA A 769 -24.22 -7.40 19.96
N LYS A 770 -23.56 -7.34 21.12
CA LYS A 770 -22.25 -6.71 21.28
C LYS A 770 -21.14 -7.47 20.55
N GLU A 771 -21.15 -8.81 20.60
CA GLU A 771 -20.19 -9.66 19.88
C GLU A 771 -20.18 -9.41 18.37
N ILE A 772 -21.35 -9.19 17.75
CA ILE A 772 -21.44 -8.84 16.32
C ILE A 772 -20.71 -7.54 15.99
N ASN A 773 -20.77 -6.55 16.90
CA ASN A 773 -20.12 -5.27 16.71
C ASN A 773 -18.60 -5.32 16.97
N ASP A 774 -18.17 -6.14 17.93
CA ASP A 774 -16.79 -6.12 18.43
C ASP A 774 -15.85 -7.09 17.68
N THR A 775 -16.37 -8.15 17.04
CA THR A 775 -15.53 -9.24 16.48
C THR A 775 -14.93 -8.97 15.10
N GLY A 776 -15.32 -7.88 14.42
CA GLY A 776 -14.87 -7.60 13.04
C GLY A 776 -15.38 -8.60 12.00
N ALA A 777 -16.28 -9.50 12.38
CA ALA A 777 -16.90 -10.49 11.49
C ALA A 777 -17.99 -9.87 10.60
N LEU A 778 -18.64 -8.79 11.06
CA LEU A 778 -19.73 -8.13 10.35
C LEU A 778 -19.33 -7.67 8.91
N PRO A 779 -18.19 -6.98 8.67
CA PRO A 779 -17.72 -6.68 7.31
C PRO A 779 -17.61 -7.88 6.37
N LYS A 780 -17.14 -9.01 6.88
CA LYS A 780 -16.98 -10.25 6.13
C LYS A 780 -18.34 -10.93 5.89
N ALA A 781 -19.22 -10.95 6.89
CA ALA A 781 -20.58 -11.45 6.76
C ALA A 781 -21.36 -10.66 5.70
N MET A 782 -21.19 -9.34 5.67
CA MET A 782 -21.77 -8.47 4.63
C MET A 782 -21.21 -8.78 3.23
N ALA A 783 -19.94 -9.18 3.12
CA ALA A 783 -19.35 -9.62 1.85
C ALA A 783 -20.04 -10.89 1.33
N VAL A 784 -20.23 -11.88 2.21
CA VAL A 784 -20.95 -13.12 1.91
C VAL A 784 -22.43 -12.83 1.60
N MET A 785 -23.07 -11.96 2.38
CA MET A 785 -24.47 -11.58 2.19
C MET A 785 -24.69 -10.94 0.83
N ARG A 786 -23.74 -10.15 0.34
CA ARG A 786 -23.77 -9.51 -0.99
C ARG A 786 -23.58 -10.53 -2.12
N ASP A 787 -22.85 -11.61 -1.90
CA ASP A 787 -22.69 -12.70 -2.85
C ASP A 787 -23.98 -13.56 -2.95
N PRO A 788 -24.73 -13.51 -4.07
CA PRO A 788 -26.05 -14.12 -4.11
C PRO A 788 -26.03 -15.63 -3.95
N SER A 789 -25.10 -16.32 -4.62
CA SER A 789 -25.01 -17.78 -4.55
C SER A 789 -24.80 -18.24 -3.11
N SER A 790 -23.86 -17.64 -2.38
CA SER A 790 -23.53 -18.08 -1.02
C SER A 790 -24.65 -17.79 -0.02
N ALA A 791 -25.17 -16.55 -0.03
CA ALA A 791 -26.22 -16.12 0.88
C ALA A 791 -27.53 -16.91 0.69
N ILE A 792 -27.90 -17.18 -0.57
CA ILE A 792 -29.13 -17.90 -0.91
C ILE A 792 -28.98 -19.39 -0.61
N THR A 793 -27.86 -20.02 -0.99
CA THR A 793 -27.60 -21.44 -0.67
C THR A 793 -27.63 -21.68 0.82
N TYR A 794 -26.92 -20.86 1.60
CA TYR A 794 -26.92 -20.98 3.06
C TYR A 794 -28.33 -20.84 3.64
N SER A 795 -29.06 -19.78 3.23
CA SER A 795 -30.43 -19.54 3.70
C SER A 795 -31.40 -20.65 3.31
N ALA A 796 -31.24 -21.23 2.13
CA ALA A 796 -32.07 -22.33 1.63
C ALA A 796 -31.87 -23.58 2.47
N TYR A 797 -30.61 -23.97 2.72
CA TYR A 797 -30.31 -25.13 3.55
C TYR A 797 -30.69 -24.94 5.02
N VAL A 798 -30.59 -23.71 5.57
CA VAL A 798 -31.15 -23.42 6.90
C VAL A 798 -32.65 -23.67 6.91
N VAL A 799 -33.41 -23.12 5.96
CA VAL A 799 -34.87 -23.37 5.89
C VAL A 799 -35.19 -24.85 5.70
N LEU A 800 -34.45 -25.56 4.85
CA LEU A 800 -34.62 -26.99 4.62
C LEU A 800 -34.31 -27.82 5.88
N LEU A 801 -33.32 -27.44 6.67
CA LEU A 801 -33.01 -28.08 7.95
C LEU A 801 -34.14 -27.86 8.96
N LEU A 802 -34.72 -26.65 8.99
CA LEU A 802 -35.88 -26.36 9.85
C LEU A 802 -37.12 -27.15 9.45
N ASP A 803 -37.34 -27.37 8.15
CA ASP A 803 -38.43 -28.21 7.65
C ASP A 803 -38.16 -29.71 7.88
N ALA A 804 -36.90 -30.14 7.78
CA ALA A 804 -36.49 -31.54 7.94
C ALA A 804 -36.54 -32.05 9.39
N ILE A 805 -36.52 -31.16 10.39
CA ILE A 805 -36.55 -31.53 11.80
C ILE A 805 -37.97 -31.30 12.35
N PRO A 806 -38.76 -32.36 12.57
CA PRO A 806 -40.14 -32.24 12.98
C PRO A 806 -40.28 -31.69 14.40
N PRO A 807 -41.35 -30.93 14.70
CA PRO A 807 -41.61 -30.38 16.04
C PRO A 807 -41.57 -31.41 17.19
N ASN A 808 -42.08 -32.62 16.94
CA ASN A 808 -42.08 -33.71 17.92
C ASN A 808 -40.68 -34.23 18.27
N PHE A 809 -39.65 -34.00 17.45
CA PHE A 809 -38.25 -34.32 17.83
C PHE A 809 -37.81 -33.49 19.04
N TYR A 810 -38.07 -32.18 18.99
CA TYR A 810 -37.68 -31.26 20.04
C TYR A 810 -38.47 -31.52 21.33
N THR A 811 -39.78 -31.78 21.22
CA THR A 811 -40.58 -32.09 22.39
C THR A 811 -40.29 -33.48 22.95
N TYR A 812 -39.87 -34.45 22.14
CA TYR A 812 -39.48 -35.78 22.60
C TYR A 812 -38.29 -35.74 23.57
N TYR A 813 -37.31 -34.88 23.32
CA TYR A 813 -36.11 -34.77 24.16
C TYR A 813 -36.17 -33.63 25.19
N GLY A 814 -36.80 -32.51 24.82
CA GLY A 814 -36.89 -31.31 25.65
C GLY A 814 -38.22 -31.17 26.40
N GLY A 815 -39.20 -32.06 26.18
CA GLY A 815 -40.57 -31.87 26.66
C GLY A 815 -41.14 -30.51 26.22
N LYS A 816 -41.85 -29.83 27.13
CA LYS A 816 -42.32 -28.44 26.94
C LYS A 816 -41.17 -27.41 26.82
N LEU A 817 -39.90 -27.73 27.06
CA LEU A 817 -38.75 -26.84 26.78
C LEU A 817 -38.19 -27.02 25.36
N GLY A 818 -38.60 -28.07 24.63
CA GLY A 818 -38.06 -28.39 23.31
C GLY A 818 -38.24 -27.27 22.28
N ILE A 819 -39.37 -26.55 22.34
CA ILE A 819 -39.66 -25.48 21.39
C ILE A 819 -38.74 -24.26 21.54
N TYR A 820 -38.30 -23.99 22.77
CA TYR A 820 -37.30 -22.96 23.03
C TYR A 820 -35.95 -23.35 22.45
N VAL A 821 -35.57 -24.63 22.59
CA VAL A 821 -34.33 -25.16 21.98
C VAL A 821 -34.37 -25.04 20.46
N LEU A 822 -35.51 -25.31 19.81
CA LEU A 822 -35.67 -25.08 18.36
C LEU A 822 -35.41 -23.62 17.97
N LEU A 823 -36.05 -22.66 18.65
CA LEU A 823 -35.88 -21.24 18.34
C LEU A 823 -34.47 -20.73 18.65
N GLU A 824 -33.84 -21.26 19.70
CA GLU A 824 -32.44 -20.97 20.03
C GLU A 824 -31.46 -21.54 19.00
N VAL A 825 -31.74 -22.74 18.46
CA VAL A 825 -30.98 -23.31 17.35
C VAL A 825 -31.07 -22.43 16.11
N ILE A 826 -32.28 -21.95 15.77
CA ILE A 826 -32.49 -21.01 14.66
C ILE A 826 -31.66 -19.76 14.87
N LEU A 827 -31.80 -19.14 16.06
CA LEU A 827 -31.06 -17.94 16.43
C LEU A 827 -29.54 -18.18 16.33
N ASN A 828 -29.04 -19.30 16.84
CA ASN A 828 -27.61 -19.64 16.80
C ASN A 828 -27.07 -19.87 15.39
N LEU A 829 -27.84 -20.53 14.51
CA LEU A 829 -27.45 -20.74 13.12
C LEU A 829 -27.34 -19.41 12.38
N ILE A 830 -28.30 -18.50 12.57
CA ILE A 830 -28.29 -17.19 11.92
C ILE A 830 -27.23 -16.25 12.51
N LEU A 831 -27.08 -16.19 13.83
CA LEU A 831 -25.99 -15.42 14.45
C LEU A 831 -24.63 -15.98 14.03
N GLY A 832 -24.58 -17.30 13.80
CA GLY A 832 -23.58 -18.02 13.02
C GLY A 832 -22.99 -17.24 11.86
N PHE A 833 -23.89 -16.78 11.00
CA PHE A 833 -23.56 -16.08 9.78
C PHE A 833 -22.92 -14.71 10.03
N PHE A 834 -23.40 -13.96 11.04
CA PHE A 834 -22.92 -12.59 11.33
C PHE A 834 -21.67 -12.53 12.18
N THR A 835 -21.43 -13.54 13.02
CA THR A 835 -20.18 -13.67 13.78
C THR A 835 -19.16 -14.56 13.08
N LEU A 836 -19.52 -15.15 11.92
CA LEU A 836 -18.70 -16.07 11.11
C LEU A 836 -17.98 -17.14 11.94
N GLY A 837 -18.66 -17.67 12.95
CA GLY A 837 -18.15 -18.74 13.80
C GLY A 837 -17.61 -18.32 15.16
N ALA A 838 -17.35 -17.02 15.40
CA ALA A 838 -17.00 -16.53 16.74
C ALA A 838 -18.16 -16.81 17.71
N GLY A 839 -17.87 -17.59 18.76
CA GLY A 839 -18.83 -18.02 19.78
C GLY A 839 -19.88 -19.05 19.33
N VAL A 840 -20.07 -19.25 18.03
CA VAL A 840 -21.18 -20.05 17.46
C VAL A 840 -20.95 -21.53 17.69
N ALA A 841 -19.76 -22.04 17.41
CA ALA A 841 -19.43 -23.45 17.65
C ALA A 841 -19.62 -23.84 19.12
N VAL A 842 -19.30 -22.92 20.04
CA VAL A 842 -19.52 -23.12 21.48
C VAL A 842 -21.02 -23.12 21.80
N ARG A 843 -21.79 -22.17 21.25
CA ARG A 843 -23.25 -22.09 21.44
C ARG A 843 -24.00 -23.28 20.83
N THR A 844 -23.64 -23.71 19.63
CA THR A 844 -24.26 -24.86 18.95
C THR A 844 -23.90 -26.17 19.65
N THR A 845 -22.65 -26.33 20.10
CA THR A 845 -22.23 -27.48 20.93
C THR A 845 -22.95 -27.51 22.28
N ALA A 846 -23.06 -26.36 22.96
CA ALA A 846 -23.80 -26.26 24.21
C ALA A 846 -25.29 -26.60 24.01
N THR A 847 -25.89 -26.11 22.93
CA THR A 847 -27.29 -26.41 22.58
C THR A 847 -27.50 -27.90 22.27
N ALA A 848 -26.60 -28.52 21.51
CA ALA A 848 -26.62 -29.95 21.24
C ALA A 848 -26.44 -30.79 22.52
N ALA A 849 -25.48 -30.43 23.37
CA ALA A 849 -25.20 -31.11 24.63
C ALA A 849 -26.42 -31.09 25.57
N ARG A 850 -27.16 -29.98 25.63
CA ARG A 850 -28.40 -29.86 26.43
C ARG A 850 -29.47 -30.88 26.03
N LEU A 851 -29.63 -31.17 24.74
CA LEU A 851 -30.59 -32.17 24.26
C LEU A 851 -30.10 -33.62 24.52
N VAL A 852 -28.79 -33.86 24.41
CA VAL A 852 -28.16 -35.18 24.64
C VAL A 852 -28.29 -35.65 26.10
N VAL A 853 -28.22 -34.74 27.07
CA VAL A 853 -28.33 -35.07 28.50
C VAL A 853 -29.68 -35.74 28.84
N LYS A 854 -30.79 -35.31 28.22
CA LYS A 854 -32.12 -35.92 28.42
C LYS A 854 -32.40 -37.13 27.53
N GLY A 855 -31.68 -37.30 26.41
CA GLY A 855 -31.85 -38.45 25.52
C GLY A 855 -31.58 -39.82 26.14
N LYS A 856 -30.83 -39.88 27.24
CA LYS A 856 -30.57 -41.11 28.00
C LYS A 856 -31.82 -41.71 28.69
N GLN A 857 -32.92 -40.96 28.80
CA GLN A 857 -34.14 -41.39 29.50
C GLN A 857 -35.30 -41.80 28.56
N ALA A 858 -35.26 -41.47 27.26
CA ALA A 858 -36.36 -41.71 26.32
C ALA A 858 -36.17 -43.04 25.54
N LYS A 859 -36.77 -44.14 26.01
CA LYS A 859 -36.57 -45.51 25.46
C LYS A 859 -37.79 -46.10 24.73
N LYS A 860 -38.50 -45.33 23.89
CA LYS A 860 -39.71 -45.86 23.20
C LYS A 860 -39.72 -45.76 21.67
N LEU A 861 -39.02 -44.80 21.05
CA LEU A 861 -39.03 -44.64 19.59
C LEU A 861 -37.77 -45.23 18.94
N VAL A 862 -37.96 -46.12 17.95
CA VAL A 862 -36.86 -46.77 17.22
C VAL A 862 -36.10 -45.74 16.38
N GLY A 863 -34.78 -45.66 16.54
CA GLY A 863 -33.92 -44.72 15.81
C GLY A 863 -33.77 -43.34 16.46
N ALA A 864 -34.42 -43.09 17.60
CA ALA A 864 -34.39 -41.79 18.27
C ALA A 864 -32.97 -41.32 18.64
N GLN A 865 -32.17 -42.17 19.32
CA GLN A 865 -30.80 -41.81 19.70
C GLN A 865 -29.93 -41.45 18.48
N LYS A 866 -30.08 -42.19 17.38
CA LYS A 866 -29.38 -41.89 16.13
C LYS A 866 -29.77 -40.53 15.57
N ALA A 867 -31.04 -40.14 15.66
CA ALA A 867 -31.52 -38.82 15.26
C ALA A 867 -30.92 -37.70 16.13
N LEU A 868 -30.81 -37.94 17.44
CA LEU A 868 -30.20 -37.00 18.38
C LEU A 868 -28.69 -36.82 18.13
N ASP A 869 -27.97 -37.92 17.93
CA ASP A 869 -26.53 -37.89 17.62
C ASP A 869 -26.30 -37.16 16.28
N THR A 870 -27.07 -37.51 15.24
CA THR A 870 -26.99 -36.85 13.92
C THR A 870 -27.33 -35.36 13.98
N PHE A 871 -28.29 -34.97 14.83
CA PHE A 871 -28.61 -33.56 15.06
C PHE A 871 -27.45 -32.80 15.72
N GLY A 872 -26.81 -33.39 16.72
CA GLY A 872 -25.61 -32.81 17.34
C GLY A 872 -24.45 -32.65 16.35
N GLU A 873 -24.18 -33.69 15.56
CA GLU A 873 -23.16 -33.66 14.50
C GLU A 873 -23.47 -32.60 13.44
N ALA A 874 -24.74 -32.45 13.05
CA ALA A 874 -25.18 -31.41 12.11
C ALA A 874 -24.92 -30.01 12.64
N LEU A 875 -25.18 -29.75 13.92
CA LEU A 875 -24.92 -28.45 14.55
C LEU A 875 -23.43 -28.11 14.66
N ASP A 876 -22.58 -29.10 14.93
CA ASP A 876 -21.12 -28.95 14.90
C ASP A 876 -20.62 -28.65 13.48
N GLU A 877 -21.10 -29.40 12.49
CA GLU A 877 -20.73 -29.24 11.08
C GLU A 877 -21.18 -27.88 10.53
N MET A 878 -22.38 -27.40 10.87
CA MET A 878 -22.84 -26.04 10.56
C MET A 878 -21.93 -24.98 11.17
N GLY A 879 -21.38 -25.21 12.37
CA GLY A 879 -20.37 -24.35 12.98
C GLY A 879 -19.09 -24.28 12.15
N LYS A 880 -18.62 -25.43 11.61
CA LYS A 880 -17.44 -25.46 10.74
C LYS A 880 -17.67 -24.81 9.38
N ILE A 881 -18.88 -24.89 8.83
CA ILE A 881 -19.25 -24.21 7.57
C ILE A 881 -19.12 -22.68 7.71
N MET A 882 -19.27 -22.12 8.92
CA MET A 882 -19.01 -20.70 9.16
C MET A 882 -17.56 -20.30 8.87
N GLY A 883 -16.59 -21.17 9.18
CA GLY A 883 -15.19 -20.95 8.83
C GLY A 883 -14.95 -20.99 7.32
N ASP A 884 -15.68 -21.83 6.59
CA ASP A 884 -15.62 -21.83 5.11
C ASP A 884 -16.21 -20.53 4.53
N LEU A 885 -17.30 -20.00 5.12
CA LEU A 885 -17.90 -18.72 4.73
C LEU A 885 -16.95 -17.55 5.02
N GLU A 886 -16.22 -17.58 6.13
CA GLU A 886 -15.18 -16.60 6.42
C GLU A 886 -14.06 -16.65 5.37
N GLY A 887 -13.55 -17.86 5.08
CA GLY A 887 -12.54 -18.07 4.05
C GLY A 887 -13.03 -17.74 2.64
N LEU A 888 -14.35 -17.76 2.38
CA LEU A 888 -14.96 -17.24 1.17
C LEU A 888 -15.00 -15.71 1.17
N ALA A 889 -15.36 -15.07 2.29
CA ALA A 889 -15.36 -13.61 2.44
C ALA A 889 -13.99 -13.01 2.11
N ASP A 890 -12.91 -13.63 2.59
CA ASP A 890 -11.53 -13.22 2.29
C ASP A 890 -11.20 -13.32 0.79
N LYS A 891 -11.82 -14.25 0.06
CA LYS A 891 -11.69 -14.33 -1.40
C LYS A 891 -12.54 -13.29 -2.12
N LEU A 892 -13.74 -13.01 -1.61
CA LEU A 892 -14.64 -11.99 -2.14
C LEU A 892 -14.03 -10.58 -2.00
N ALA A 893 -13.25 -10.33 -0.95
CA ALA A 893 -12.48 -9.09 -0.76
C ALA A 893 -11.49 -8.80 -1.91
N LYS A 894 -11.00 -9.85 -2.58
CA LYS A 894 -10.02 -9.79 -3.69
C LYS A 894 -10.68 -9.78 -5.07
N ARG A 895 -12.01 -9.74 -5.12
CA ARG A 895 -12.79 -9.75 -6.36
C ARG A 895 -12.69 -8.39 -7.04
N LYS A 896 -12.73 -8.38 -8.38
CA LYS A 896 -12.78 -7.13 -9.15
C LYS A 896 -14.01 -6.31 -8.74
N GLY A 897 -13.81 -5.02 -8.49
CA GLY A 897 -14.85 -4.10 -8.06
C GLY A 897 -15.02 -2.89 -8.96
N GLU A 898 -15.76 -1.90 -8.45
CA GLU A 898 -15.95 -0.60 -9.09
C GLU A 898 -14.70 0.29 -9.02
N THR A 899 -14.66 1.28 -9.91
CA THR A 899 -13.63 2.34 -9.92
C THR A 899 -14.18 3.60 -9.28
N ILE A 900 -13.35 4.29 -8.50
CA ILE A 900 -13.67 5.56 -7.86
C ILE A 900 -12.68 6.60 -8.36
N GLN A 901 -13.16 7.81 -8.60
CA GLN A 901 -12.33 8.90 -9.08
C GLN A 901 -12.64 10.16 -8.31
N GLY A 902 -11.62 10.94 -7.98
CA GLY A 902 -11.79 12.25 -7.38
C GLY A 902 -10.51 13.07 -7.42
N ARG A 903 -10.44 14.08 -6.56
CA ARG A 903 -9.29 14.98 -6.47
C ARG A 903 -8.39 14.60 -5.30
N PRO A 904 -7.14 15.05 -5.28
CA PRO A 904 -6.31 14.93 -4.09
C PRO A 904 -6.70 15.98 -3.02
N ASN A 905 -6.02 15.91 -1.88
CA ASN A 905 -6.24 16.65 -0.63
C ASN A 905 -7.64 16.47 -0.03
N MET A 906 -8.17 15.25 -0.13
CA MET A 906 -9.49 14.92 0.42
C MET A 906 -9.63 13.43 0.73
N THR A 907 -10.76 13.10 1.36
CA THR A 907 -11.23 11.73 1.48
C THR A 907 -12.09 11.37 0.27
N LEU A 908 -11.69 10.34 -0.48
CA LEU A 908 -12.46 9.71 -1.54
C LEU A 908 -13.33 8.59 -0.94
N SER A 909 -14.56 8.97 -0.63
CA SER A 909 -15.58 8.09 -0.04
C SER A 909 -16.41 7.41 -1.14
N LYS A 910 -16.61 6.09 -1.02
CA LYS A 910 -17.55 5.34 -1.87
C LYS A 910 -18.36 4.37 -1.03
N GLN A 911 -19.68 4.51 -1.19
CA GLN A 911 -20.66 3.53 -0.73
C GLN A 911 -20.74 2.37 -1.72
N VAL A 912 -20.58 1.15 -1.18
CA VAL A 912 -20.74 -0.09 -1.91
C VAL A 912 -22.20 -0.52 -1.79
N GLU A 913 -22.93 -0.49 -2.90
CA GLU A 913 -24.37 -0.73 -2.91
C GLU A 913 -24.74 -2.15 -2.43
N SER A 914 -25.51 -2.21 -1.35
CA SER A 914 -26.17 -3.42 -0.83
C SER A 914 -27.59 -3.51 -1.40
N LYS A 915 -27.73 -3.69 -2.72
CA LYS A 915 -29.06 -3.75 -3.36
C LYS A 915 -29.88 -4.90 -2.78
N LYS A 916 -31.06 -4.58 -2.24
CA LYS A 916 -32.06 -5.56 -1.84
C LYS A 916 -32.51 -6.37 -3.06
N ARG A 917 -32.43 -7.70 -2.98
CA ARG A 917 -32.82 -8.63 -4.03
C ARG A 917 -34.34 -8.75 -4.08
N LYS A 918 -34.89 -8.77 -5.29
CA LYS A 918 -36.33 -8.99 -5.54
C LYS A 918 -36.52 -10.33 -6.22
N GLY A 919 -37.10 -11.28 -5.51
CA GLY A 919 -37.48 -12.59 -6.07
C GLY A 919 -38.66 -12.51 -7.03
N LYS A 920 -38.86 -13.58 -7.80
CA LYS A 920 -40.04 -13.78 -8.66
C LYS A 920 -40.63 -15.15 -8.36
N CYS A 921 -41.96 -15.22 -8.28
CA CYS A 921 -42.66 -16.48 -8.08
C CYS A 921 -42.17 -17.53 -9.07
N THR A 922 -41.65 -18.65 -8.57
CA THR A 922 -41.11 -19.73 -9.40
C THR A 922 -42.14 -20.33 -10.37
N VAL A 923 -43.43 -20.30 -9.99
CA VAL A 923 -44.56 -20.85 -10.76
C VAL A 923 -44.99 -19.93 -11.92
N CYS A 924 -45.33 -18.67 -11.65
CA CYS A 924 -45.91 -17.76 -12.65
C CYS A 924 -44.98 -16.62 -13.09
N LYS A 925 -43.75 -16.55 -12.54
CA LYS A 925 -42.73 -15.52 -12.76
C LYS A 925 -43.16 -14.09 -12.39
N SER A 926 -44.28 -13.92 -11.67
CA SER A 926 -44.76 -12.64 -11.15
C SER A 926 -43.90 -12.13 -10.00
N SER A 927 -43.70 -10.82 -9.93
CA SER A 927 -43.09 -10.13 -8.79
C SER A 927 -44.12 -9.58 -7.80
N LYS A 928 -45.43 -9.85 -8.01
CA LYS A 928 -46.53 -9.31 -7.19
C LYS A 928 -46.90 -10.20 -6.00
N HIS A 929 -46.50 -11.46 -6.01
CA HIS A 929 -46.76 -12.43 -4.94
C HIS A 929 -45.62 -13.44 -4.87
N ARG A 930 -45.56 -14.18 -3.75
CA ARG A 930 -44.60 -15.26 -3.52
C ARG A 930 -45.10 -16.58 -4.10
N THR A 931 -44.21 -17.57 -4.20
CA THR A 931 -44.60 -18.95 -4.52
C THR A 931 -45.59 -19.49 -3.46
N PRO A 932 -46.80 -19.90 -3.88
CA PRO A 932 -47.84 -20.36 -2.95
C PRO A 932 -47.52 -21.73 -2.36
N LYS A 933 -48.02 -21.98 -1.15
CA LYS A 933 -47.95 -23.28 -0.46
C LYS A 933 -48.66 -24.37 -1.27
N VAL A 934 -48.00 -25.52 -1.46
CA VAL A 934 -48.57 -26.69 -2.14
C VAL A 934 -48.59 -27.86 -1.14
N TYR A 935 -49.76 -28.45 -0.91
CA TYR A 935 -49.88 -29.63 -0.04
C TYR A 935 -49.48 -30.91 -0.80
N ARG A 936 -48.87 -31.89 -0.11
CA ARG A 936 -48.67 -33.24 -0.66
C ARG A 936 -50.05 -33.83 -1.03
N GLY A 937 -50.37 -33.81 -2.33
CA GLY A 937 -51.67 -34.24 -2.86
C GLY A 937 -52.30 -33.25 -3.85
N GLU A 938 -51.88 -31.99 -3.87
CA GLU A 938 -52.30 -31.01 -4.90
C GLU A 938 -51.45 -31.12 -6.18
N LEU A 939 -51.23 -32.33 -6.68
CA LEU A 939 -50.79 -32.51 -8.06
C LEU A 939 -52.02 -32.42 -8.97
N LYS A 940 -52.40 -31.18 -9.28
CA LYS A 940 -52.96 -30.78 -10.58
C LYS A 940 -53.14 -29.26 -10.62
N ARG A 941 -52.26 -28.59 -11.37
CA ARG A 941 -52.64 -27.37 -12.08
C ARG A 941 -52.26 -27.53 -13.54
N LYS A 942 -53.23 -27.23 -14.40
CA LYS A 942 -53.12 -27.19 -15.87
C LYS A 942 -52.06 -26.19 -16.32
#